data_AF-A0AA36IX48-F1
#
_entry.id   AF-A0AA36IX48-F1
#
_cell.length_a   1.000
_cell.length_b   1.000
_cell.length_c   1.000
_cell.angle_alpha   90.00
_cell.angle_beta   90.00
_cell.angle_gamma   90.00
#
_symmetry.space_group_name_H-M   'P 1'
#
loop_
_entity.id
_entity.type
_entity.pdbx_description
1 polymer ?
#
loop_
_entity_poly.entity_id
_entity_poly.type
_entity_poly.pdbx_seq_one_letter_code
_entity_poly.pdbx_strand_id
1 'polypeptide(L)'
;MRLKPELIDQLLHPTLDPKAKKQVIAKAASQLPPVQRQGRWSSAQTRQAVRRAKDGEKVLLVRIETSPDDIHGLGTRQRVSCRPALRGFGGAVQEGQILTIDGVTGEVILGEVPTVPPQLPGAFGIIMAWAGVRAQGIGLARHETEHMFFADRKVALEELLTMQREDITGAVPIMDGRPVTVRLLDPWPRPPAVPLNRVRRRATELQEANPMLGHRGCRLAITYPEICEMQARAIFEAAAAVGRAGGAVPVAEVMVPLVATLQELSILKEVVEKTAAAVQKEQGMNFTYRVGTMIELPRACLQAGKLAEQAEFFSFGTNDLTQTTYGMSRDDAGAFLPEYKAKGIVEQDPFVSLDQEGVGELIKVAVEVGLDSLSCSPFRVPLARLATGAAAALGCGVRKALQPSTRMTKNPADAAAAAMARRAKGGNKKSTREVKKYFVYGAGVLVTIVAVWLAATDGQAAGKKKSREYRSKATAQVNDRYFLSDVTSYAAGNFTAAAGSFFNGWTYADVSYGLDGVAVRGEGMIGFAGALQRCQDETDDLEGGAVPPAYDLRDQKPGCESGEVYSQGNCSSSYAIAAATALSSRFCFSDPEAYAQTRLSPQQIVSCDKKSQGCNGGGIDSVWSYIERRGLFPESCVPFAGATKAECKSDCDPEKKLKAMDHCILGGEKKIKREVYNRGPVVAPVLLKDDFLVYKGGVYTPTDYANQQYGPNGEPLVHAVTIIGWGRSEGTPYWLVKNSWGKDWGEDGYARITMGTGVLREESIIVGYAATPEALEAAAKKKEAEEQRKEELKKERAERDARIREREAQRAAEAAERASQEEDTEDLDFEDDEEVDVDSQEAEGDDP
;
A
#
# COMPACT_ATOMS: atom_id res chain seq x y z
N MET A 1 -38.29 -10.82 -25.54
CA MET A 1 -38.36 -9.35 -25.30
C MET A 1 -37.74 -8.60 -26.47
N ARG A 2 -38.27 -7.44 -26.88
CA ARG A 2 -37.71 -6.58 -27.96
C ARG A 2 -36.78 -5.45 -27.45
N LEU A 3 -36.65 -5.29 -26.15
CA LEU A 3 -35.78 -4.30 -25.50
C LEU A 3 -34.44 -4.93 -25.16
N LYS A 4 -33.36 -4.30 -25.61
CA LYS A 4 -31.99 -4.68 -25.25
C LYS A 4 -31.68 -4.17 -23.82
N PRO A 5 -31.11 -4.99 -22.93
CA PRO A 5 -30.80 -4.60 -21.55
C PRO A 5 -29.96 -3.31 -21.46
N GLU A 6 -29.05 -3.08 -22.41
CA GLU A 6 -28.14 -1.92 -22.42
C GLU A 6 -28.88 -0.58 -22.60
N LEU A 7 -30.09 -0.58 -23.18
CA LEU A 7 -30.91 0.63 -23.34
C LEU A 7 -31.50 1.12 -22.01
N ILE A 8 -31.61 0.24 -21.00
CA ILE A 8 -32.13 0.59 -19.68
C ILE A 8 -31.10 1.36 -18.86
N ASP A 9 -29.82 1.01 -19.03
CA ASP A 9 -28.70 1.66 -18.33
C ASP A 9 -28.62 3.16 -18.68
N GLN A 10 -28.94 3.52 -19.93
CA GLN A 10 -29.03 4.92 -20.39
C GLN A 10 -30.18 5.72 -19.75
N LEU A 11 -31.22 5.05 -19.23
CA LEU A 11 -32.36 5.71 -18.58
C LEU A 11 -32.11 6.00 -17.09
N LEU A 12 -31.07 5.41 -16.51
CA LEU A 12 -30.77 5.49 -15.08
C LEU A 12 -29.75 6.59 -14.74
N HIS A 13 -29.09 7.17 -15.75
CA HIS A 13 -28.01 8.15 -15.58
C HIS A 13 -28.17 9.36 -16.51
N PRO A 14 -27.79 10.57 -16.06
CA PRO A 14 -27.65 11.73 -16.95
C PRO A 14 -26.63 11.44 -18.06
N THR A 15 -26.88 11.93 -19.28
CA THR A 15 -25.98 11.73 -20.45
C THR A 15 -25.44 13.07 -20.95
N LEU A 16 -24.28 13.09 -21.61
CA LEU A 16 -23.76 14.32 -22.24
C LEU A 16 -24.61 14.68 -23.46
N ASP A 17 -24.84 15.97 -23.69
CA ASP A 17 -25.52 16.44 -24.90
C ASP A 17 -24.71 16.01 -26.14
N PRO A 18 -25.29 15.17 -27.03
CA PRO A 18 -24.60 14.69 -28.23
C PRO A 18 -24.28 15.81 -29.23
N LYS A 19 -24.90 17.00 -29.12
CA LYS A 19 -24.64 18.16 -29.99
C LYS A 19 -23.55 19.09 -29.45
N ALA A 20 -23.09 18.90 -28.21
CA ALA A 20 -22.04 19.74 -27.63
C ALA A 20 -20.67 19.47 -28.29
N LYS A 21 -19.91 20.54 -28.56
CA LYS A 21 -18.52 20.40 -29.01
C LYS A 21 -17.66 19.90 -27.84
N LYS A 22 -16.93 18.80 -28.05
CA LYS A 22 -16.08 18.16 -27.03
C LYS A 22 -14.61 18.32 -27.40
N GLN A 23 -13.78 18.76 -26.45
CA GLN A 23 -12.33 18.70 -26.56
C GLN A 23 -11.80 17.52 -25.75
N VAL A 24 -11.69 16.35 -26.39
CA VAL A 24 -11.18 15.13 -25.75
C VAL A 24 -9.67 15.26 -25.57
N ILE A 25 -9.20 15.13 -24.33
CA ILE A 25 -7.78 15.25 -23.95
C ILE A 25 -7.14 13.92 -23.57
N ALA A 26 -7.93 12.92 -23.17
CA ALA A 26 -7.45 11.57 -22.88
C ALA A 26 -8.60 10.55 -22.99
N LYS A 27 -8.26 9.26 -22.95
CA LYS A 27 -9.21 8.15 -22.88
C LYS A 27 -8.72 7.11 -21.87
N ALA A 28 -9.58 6.70 -20.95
CA ALA A 28 -9.27 5.71 -19.93
C ALA A 28 -9.11 4.31 -20.56
N ALA A 29 -8.20 3.52 -19.99
CA ALA A 29 -7.93 2.13 -20.41
C ALA A 29 -9.05 1.15 -19.99
N SER A 30 -9.84 1.50 -18.97
CA SER A 30 -11.00 0.73 -18.50
C SER A 30 -12.29 1.53 -18.70
N GLN A 31 -13.38 0.84 -18.99
CA GLN A 31 -14.71 1.46 -19.04
C GLN A 31 -15.11 1.87 -17.61
N LEU A 32 -15.33 3.17 -17.43
CA LEU A 32 -15.79 3.74 -16.17
C LEU A 32 -17.26 3.35 -15.91
N PRO A 33 -17.81 3.56 -14.70
CA PRO A 33 -19.24 3.48 -14.50
C PRO A 33 -19.95 4.43 -15.49
N PRO A 34 -21.12 4.10 -16.04
CA PRO A 34 -21.85 4.85 -17.08
C PRO A 34 -22.45 6.18 -16.59
N VAL A 35 -21.78 6.83 -15.63
CA VAL A 35 -22.17 8.07 -14.98
C VAL A 35 -21.26 9.18 -15.47
N GLN A 36 -21.86 10.22 -16.02
CA GLN A 36 -21.18 11.43 -16.45
C GLN A 36 -20.77 12.25 -15.22
N ARG A 37 -19.52 12.71 -15.18
CA ARG A 37 -18.98 13.46 -14.04
C ARG A 37 -18.27 14.71 -14.51
N GLN A 38 -18.54 15.83 -13.87
CA GLN A 38 -17.87 17.10 -14.15
C GLN A 38 -17.56 17.86 -12.86
N GLY A 39 -16.39 18.48 -12.82
CA GLY A 39 -15.92 19.23 -11.66
C GLY A 39 -14.55 19.84 -11.86
N ARG A 40 -14.17 20.76 -10.96
CA ARG A 40 -12.80 21.27 -10.88
C ARG A 40 -11.91 20.15 -10.40
N TRP A 41 -10.89 19.84 -11.19
CA TRP A 41 -10.00 18.75 -10.82
C TRP A 41 -9.01 19.18 -9.75
N SER A 42 -8.74 18.28 -8.81
CA SER A 42 -7.86 18.54 -7.65
C SER A 42 -6.93 17.36 -7.40
N SER A 43 -5.68 17.67 -7.08
CA SER A 43 -4.65 16.72 -6.63
C SER A 43 -4.51 16.68 -5.10
N ALA A 44 -5.23 17.55 -4.38
CA ALA A 44 -5.15 17.73 -2.94
C ALA A 44 -5.52 16.48 -2.12
N GLN A 45 -5.13 16.43 -0.84
CA GLN A 45 -5.53 15.36 0.08
C GLN A 45 -7.05 15.25 0.19
N THR A 46 -7.55 14.02 0.35
CA THR A 46 -8.99 13.69 0.32
C THR A 46 -9.82 14.51 1.30
N ARG A 47 -9.28 14.79 2.49
CA ARG A 47 -9.93 15.66 3.49
C ARG A 47 -10.22 17.07 2.97
N GLN A 48 -9.35 17.62 2.11
CA GLN A 48 -9.55 18.94 1.52
C GLN A 48 -10.60 18.91 0.41
N ALA A 49 -10.66 17.84 -0.39
CA ALA A 49 -11.71 17.63 -1.37
C ALA A 49 -13.09 17.48 -0.72
N VAL A 50 -13.18 16.75 0.40
CA VAL A 50 -14.41 16.62 1.21
C VAL A 50 -14.91 17.98 1.70
N ARG A 51 -14.02 18.82 2.23
CA ARG A 51 -14.39 20.16 2.72
C ARG A 51 -14.96 21.01 1.60
N ARG A 52 -14.26 21.11 0.47
CA ARG A 52 -14.73 21.82 -0.72
C ARG A 52 -16.07 21.30 -1.24
N ALA A 53 -16.28 19.99 -1.22
CA ALA A 53 -17.56 19.39 -1.60
C ALA A 53 -18.69 19.72 -0.60
N LYS A 54 -18.40 19.79 0.71
CA LYS A 54 -19.35 20.26 1.73
C LYS A 54 -19.70 21.73 1.54
N ASP A 55 -18.76 22.53 1.06
CA ASP A 55 -18.93 23.94 0.71
C ASP A 55 -19.66 24.14 -0.64
N GLY A 56 -20.20 23.07 -1.25
CA GLY A 56 -21.00 23.11 -2.48
C GLY A 56 -20.21 23.04 -3.79
N GLU A 57 -18.89 22.88 -3.74
CA GLU A 57 -18.05 22.82 -4.93
C GLU A 57 -18.13 21.45 -5.63
N LYS A 58 -18.29 21.45 -6.96
CA LYS A 58 -18.15 20.22 -7.77
C LYS A 58 -16.66 19.90 -7.95
N VAL A 59 -16.13 18.99 -7.14
CA VAL A 59 -14.72 18.57 -7.17
C VAL A 59 -14.55 17.23 -7.87
N LEU A 60 -13.52 17.11 -8.70
CA LEU A 60 -13.12 15.89 -9.39
C LEU A 60 -11.73 15.46 -8.91
N LEU A 61 -11.68 14.41 -8.07
CA LEU A 61 -10.43 13.93 -7.51
C LEU A 61 -9.63 13.17 -8.57
N VAL A 62 -8.39 13.60 -8.84
CA VAL A 62 -7.48 12.92 -9.78
C VAL A 62 -6.28 12.41 -9.00
N ARG A 63 -6.10 11.09 -9.01
CA ARG A 63 -5.00 10.38 -8.36
C ARG A 63 -4.29 9.47 -9.35
N ILE A 64 -3.01 9.22 -9.10
CA ILE A 64 -2.26 8.13 -9.77
C ILE A 64 -2.96 6.80 -9.46
N GLU A 65 -3.22 6.54 -8.18
CA GLU A 65 -4.01 5.42 -7.66
C GLU A 65 -4.81 5.90 -6.44
N THR A 66 -6.02 5.40 -6.25
CA THR A 66 -6.84 5.69 -5.06
C THR A 66 -6.47 4.74 -3.93
N SER A 67 -6.27 5.25 -2.72
CA SER A 67 -6.07 4.46 -1.50
C SER A 67 -7.35 4.38 -0.67
N PRO A 68 -7.44 3.49 0.32
CA PRO A 68 -8.61 3.41 1.18
C PRO A 68 -8.85 4.67 2.04
N ASP A 69 -7.79 5.43 2.36
CA ASP A 69 -7.89 6.78 2.96
C ASP A 69 -8.71 7.76 2.09
N ASP A 70 -8.81 7.49 0.79
CA ASP A 70 -9.60 8.30 -0.13
C ASP A 70 -11.12 8.04 0.01
N ILE A 71 -11.57 6.94 0.62
CA ILE A 71 -12.98 6.51 0.68
C ILE A 71 -13.90 7.54 1.33
N HIS A 72 -13.45 8.20 2.39
CA HIS A 72 -14.23 9.23 3.07
C HIS A 72 -14.51 10.47 2.20
N GLY A 73 -13.68 10.72 1.17
CA GLY A 73 -13.97 11.70 0.12
C GLY A 73 -14.69 11.16 -1.11
N LEU A 74 -14.84 9.84 -1.21
CA LEU A 74 -15.55 9.17 -2.29
C LEU A 74 -17.07 9.10 -2.05
N GLY A 75 -17.53 9.16 -0.80
CA GLY A 75 -18.96 9.24 -0.43
C GLY A 75 -19.64 10.53 -0.90
N THR A 76 -18.88 11.63 -0.94
CA THR A 76 -19.27 12.90 -1.57
C THR A 76 -18.79 12.92 -3.01
N ARG A 77 -19.62 12.37 -3.93
CA ARG A 77 -19.54 12.47 -5.42
C ARG A 77 -18.13 12.71 -6.00
N GLN A 78 -17.56 11.73 -6.71
CA GLN A 78 -16.33 12.01 -7.52
C GLN A 78 -15.29 10.86 -7.67
N ARG A 79 -15.45 9.82 -8.51
CA ARG A 79 -14.41 8.76 -8.70
C ARG A 79 -13.64 8.93 -10.01
N VAL A 80 -12.31 9.11 -9.96
CA VAL A 80 -11.39 8.96 -11.11
C VAL A 80 -9.98 8.54 -10.63
N SER A 81 -9.47 7.42 -11.12
CA SER A 81 -8.07 7.04 -11.00
C SER A 81 -7.44 7.13 -12.38
N CYS A 82 -6.31 7.83 -12.50
CA CYS A 82 -5.56 8.03 -13.73
C CYS A 82 -4.11 7.58 -13.51
N ARG A 83 -3.79 6.33 -13.87
CA ARG A 83 -2.40 5.96 -14.22
C ARG A 83 -1.96 6.77 -15.45
N PRO A 84 -0.65 7.00 -15.67
CA PRO A 84 -0.14 8.21 -16.31
C PRO A 84 -0.42 8.26 -17.83
N ALA A 85 -1.63 8.65 -18.21
CA ALA A 85 -2.00 9.04 -19.58
C ALA A 85 -1.97 10.57 -19.78
N LEU A 86 -1.73 11.35 -18.72
CA LEU A 86 -1.63 12.82 -18.79
C LEU A 86 -0.21 13.34 -19.10
N ARG A 87 0.78 12.45 -19.23
CA ARG A 87 2.11 12.79 -19.77
C ARG A 87 2.19 12.32 -21.22
N GLY A 88 1.59 13.06 -22.14
CA GLY A 88 1.66 12.68 -23.56
C GLY A 88 0.93 13.59 -24.55
N PHE A 89 0.01 14.44 -24.10
CA PHE A 89 -0.68 15.38 -25.00
C PHE A 89 -0.29 16.83 -24.67
N GLY A 90 0.02 17.60 -25.71
CA GLY A 90 0.65 18.93 -25.67
C GLY A 90 -0.21 20.07 -25.11
N GLY A 91 -0.72 19.91 -23.89
CA GLY A 91 -1.34 20.97 -23.10
C GLY A 91 -1.38 20.56 -21.63
N ALA A 92 -0.57 21.20 -20.79
CA ALA A 92 -0.60 20.97 -19.34
C ALA A 92 -1.96 21.43 -18.79
N VAL A 93 -2.81 20.49 -18.36
CA VAL A 93 -4.06 20.81 -17.63
C VAL A 93 -3.67 21.31 -16.24
N GLN A 94 -4.05 22.54 -15.90
CA GLN A 94 -3.73 23.15 -14.61
C GLN A 94 -4.75 22.76 -13.54
N GLU A 95 -4.31 22.57 -12.30
CA GLU A 95 -5.18 22.27 -11.16
C GLU A 95 -6.28 23.35 -11.01
N GLY A 96 -7.50 22.93 -10.70
CA GLY A 96 -8.67 23.82 -10.62
C GLY A 96 -9.40 24.09 -11.94
N GLN A 97 -8.88 23.60 -13.08
CA GLN A 97 -9.62 23.57 -14.34
C GLN A 97 -10.77 22.56 -14.28
N ILE A 98 -11.87 22.86 -14.98
CA ILE A 98 -13.01 21.96 -15.05
C ILE A 98 -12.68 20.83 -16.03
N LEU A 99 -12.88 19.61 -15.59
CA LEU A 99 -12.83 18.41 -16.41
C LEU A 99 -14.20 17.74 -16.42
N THR A 100 -14.57 17.20 -17.57
CA THR A 100 -15.74 16.32 -17.74
C THR A 100 -15.27 14.93 -18.13
N ILE A 101 -15.88 13.91 -17.55
CA ILE A 101 -15.54 12.51 -17.81
C ILE A 101 -16.78 11.78 -18.29
N ASP A 102 -16.61 11.15 -19.45
CA ASP A 102 -17.61 10.26 -20.00
C ASP A 102 -17.45 8.85 -19.48
N GLY A 103 -18.35 8.50 -18.56
CA GLY A 103 -18.42 7.19 -17.94
C GLY A 103 -18.62 6.03 -18.92
N VAL A 104 -19.28 6.29 -20.06
CA VAL A 104 -19.63 5.25 -21.05
C VAL A 104 -18.48 5.01 -22.02
N THR A 105 -17.85 6.08 -22.52
CA THR A 105 -16.80 6.00 -23.54
C THR A 105 -15.39 5.98 -22.94
N GLY A 106 -15.24 6.37 -21.68
CA GLY A 106 -13.95 6.56 -21.01
C GLY A 106 -13.23 7.85 -21.41
N GLU A 107 -13.88 8.75 -22.16
CA GLU A 107 -13.27 10.01 -22.61
C GLU A 107 -13.11 11.00 -21.46
N VAL A 108 -11.95 11.66 -21.39
CA VAL A 108 -11.68 12.81 -20.53
C VAL A 108 -11.72 14.05 -21.41
N ILE A 109 -12.59 14.99 -21.06
CA ILE A 109 -12.95 16.17 -21.84
C ILE A 109 -12.56 17.42 -21.05
N LEU A 110 -11.89 18.37 -21.70
CA LEU A 110 -11.55 19.66 -21.10
C LEU A 110 -12.79 20.58 -21.09
N GLY A 111 -13.10 21.16 -19.94
CA GLY A 111 -14.24 22.05 -19.73
C GLY A 111 -15.53 21.34 -19.31
N GLU A 112 -16.57 22.13 -19.07
CA GLU A 112 -17.92 21.63 -18.74
C GLU A 112 -18.68 21.26 -20.02
N VAL A 113 -19.36 20.11 -20.02
CA VAL A 113 -20.20 19.67 -21.15
C VAL A 113 -21.66 19.62 -20.68
N PRO A 114 -22.60 20.26 -21.39
CA PRO A 114 -24.02 20.20 -21.02
C PRO A 114 -24.54 18.76 -20.90
N THR A 115 -25.34 18.48 -19.86
CA THR A 115 -25.93 17.16 -19.61
C THR A 115 -27.44 17.16 -19.85
N VAL A 116 -27.97 16.08 -20.39
CA VAL A 116 -29.40 15.82 -20.53
C VAL A 116 -29.90 15.00 -19.34
N PRO A 117 -30.94 15.45 -18.61
CA PRO A 117 -31.48 14.72 -17.46
C PRO A 117 -32.13 13.40 -17.91
N PRO A 118 -32.06 12.34 -17.07
CA PRO A 118 -32.69 11.06 -17.38
C PRO A 118 -34.21 11.23 -17.41
N GLN A 119 -34.85 10.79 -18.49
CA GLN A 119 -36.30 10.69 -18.57
C GLN A 119 -36.69 9.25 -18.21
N LEU A 120 -37.36 9.06 -17.08
CA LEU A 120 -37.97 7.78 -16.70
C LEU A 120 -39.45 7.79 -17.12
N PRO A 121 -39.80 7.36 -18.35
CA PRO A 121 -41.18 7.32 -18.78
C PRO A 121 -41.98 6.34 -17.90
N GLY A 122 -43.28 6.59 -17.69
CA GLY A 122 -44.16 5.68 -16.93
C GLY A 122 -44.17 4.23 -17.43
N ALA A 123 -43.81 4.01 -18.70
CA ALA A 123 -43.57 2.69 -19.28
C ALA A 123 -42.45 1.88 -18.59
N PHE A 124 -41.44 2.54 -18.01
CA PHE A 124 -40.35 1.89 -17.26
C PHE A 124 -40.89 1.12 -16.06
N GLY A 125 -41.80 1.72 -15.29
CA GLY A 125 -42.43 1.06 -14.14
C GLY A 125 -43.24 -0.18 -14.54
N ILE A 126 -43.94 -0.11 -15.68
CA ILE A 126 -44.72 -1.22 -16.23
C ILE A 126 -43.80 -2.38 -16.67
N ILE A 127 -42.70 -2.07 -17.36
CA ILE A 127 -41.71 -3.08 -17.79
C ILE A 127 -41.05 -3.77 -16.58
N MET A 128 -40.71 -2.99 -15.54
CA MET A 128 -40.14 -3.55 -14.31
C MET A 128 -41.14 -4.41 -13.54
N ALA A 129 -42.44 -4.09 -13.59
CA ALA A 129 -43.49 -4.93 -13.00
C ALA A 129 -43.62 -6.26 -13.76
N TRP A 130 -43.54 -6.26 -15.09
CA TRP A 130 -43.55 -7.49 -15.89
C TRP A 130 -42.30 -8.36 -15.68
N ALA A 131 -41.15 -7.76 -15.37
CA ALA A 131 -39.90 -8.49 -15.09
C ALA A 131 -39.91 -9.24 -13.73
N GLY A 132 -40.91 -9.02 -12.87
CA GLY A 132 -41.31 -9.92 -11.77
C GLY A 132 -40.37 -10.03 -10.55
N VAL A 133 -39.09 -9.67 -10.65
CA VAL A 133 -38.13 -9.81 -9.55
C VAL A 133 -38.00 -8.46 -8.85
N ARG A 134 -38.31 -8.35 -7.54
CA ARG A 134 -37.91 -7.20 -6.71
C ARG A 134 -36.52 -7.47 -6.10
N ALA A 135 -35.79 -6.47 -5.61
CA ALA A 135 -34.63 -6.75 -4.77
C ALA A 135 -35.16 -7.51 -3.55
N GLN A 136 -34.70 -8.74 -3.30
CA GLN A 136 -35.26 -9.65 -2.30
C GLN A 136 -34.37 -9.82 -1.06
N GLY A 137 -33.21 -9.16 -1.02
CA GLY A 137 -32.21 -9.26 0.04
C GLY A 137 -30.89 -8.57 -0.34
N ILE A 138 -29.91 -8.60 0.55
CA ILE A 138 -28.51 -8.21 0.26
C ILE A 138 -27.72 -9.50 0.06
N GLY A 139 -27.26 -9.78 -1.15
CA GLY A 139 -26.46 -10.98 -1.43
C GLY A 139 -24.96 -10.84 -1.15
N LEU A 140 -24.49 -9.64 -0.78
CA LEU A 140 -23.11 -9.37 -0.39
C LEU A 140 -22.97 -8.02 0.34
N ALA A 141 -22.85 -8.03 1.67
CA ALA A 141 -22.33 -6.91 2.45
C ALA A 141 -20.81 -7.07 2.66
N ARG A 142 -20.04 -6.01 2.43
CA ARG A 142 -18.58 -5.97 2.65
C ARG A 142 -18.29 -4.96 3.76
N HIS A 143 -17.64 -5.39 4.82
CA HIS A 143 -17.10 -4.50 5.84
C HIS A 143 -15.59 -4.42 5.65
N GLU A 144 -15.09 -3.23 5.31
CA GLU A 144 -13.66 -2.95 5.22
C GLU A 144 -13.23 -2.35 6.56
N THR A 145 -12.44 -3.10 7.34
CA THR A 145 -12.01 -2.66 8.67
C THR A 145 -10.51 -2.40 8.67
N GLU A 146 -10.13 -1.12 8.68
CA GLU A 146 -8.75 -0.66 8.52
C GLU A 146 -8.01 -0.39 9.85
N HIS A 147 -8.66 -0.59 10.99
CA HIS A 147 -8.16 -0.09 12.28
C HIS A 147 -7.35 -1.08 13.13
N MET A 148 -6.92 -2.23 12.59
CA MET A 148 -6.25 -3.29 13.38
C MET A 148 -4.81 -2.99 13.86
N PHE A 149 -4.30 -1.76 13.77
CA PHE A 149 -2.84 -1.51 13.85
C PHE A 149 -2.28 -0.96 15.17
N PHE A 150 -3.11 -0.62 16.17
CA PHE A 150 -2.63 0.24 17.28
C PHE A 150 -2.86 -0.26 18.71
N ALA A 151 -3.58 -1.37 18.94
CA ALA A 151 -3.83 -1.89 20.28
C ALA A 151 -3.53 -3.39 20.40
N ASP A 152 -3.53 -3.92 21.63
CA ASP A 152 -3.56 -5.37 21.88
C ASP A 152 -4.70 -5.99 21.03
N ARG A 153 -4.46 -7.15 20.39
CA ARG A 153 -5.35 -7.71 19.37
C ARG A 153 -6.78 -7.85 19.87
N LYS A 154 -6.96 -8.17 21.15
CA LYS A 154 -8.28 -8.25 21.79
C LYS A 154 -8.97 -6.89 21.86
N VAL A 155 -8.27 -5.85 22.28
CA VAL A 155 -8.79 -4.48 22.36
C VAL A 155 -9.19 -3.97 20.98
N ALA A 156 -8.36 -4.20 19.97
CA ALA A 156 -8.68 -3.82 18.59
C ALA A 156 -9.91 -4.57 18.04
N LEU A 157 -10.08 -5.86 18.39
CA LEU A 157 -11.26 -6.64 17.98
C LEU A 157 -12.53 -6.18 18.71
N GLU A 158 -12.45 -5.73 19.95
CA GLU A 158 -13.61 -5.18 20.70
C GLU A 158 -14.10 -3.84 20.13
N GLU A 159 -13.17 -2.96 19.73
CA GLU A 159 -13.52 -1.73 19.01
C GLU A 159 -14.21 -2.04 17.67
N LEU A 160 -13.64 -2.97 16.90
CA LEU A 160 -14.22 -3.40 15.62
C LEU A 160 -15.57 -4.09 15.76
N LEU A 161 -15.77 -4.87 16.83
CA LEU A 161 -17.05 -5.49 17.14
C LEU A 161 -18.15 -4.44 17.28
N THR A 162 -17.85 -3.35 18.01
CA THR A 162 -18.81 -2.26 18.22
C THR A 162 -19.18 -1.59 16.92
N MET A 163 -18.18 -1.21 16.11
CA MET A 163 -18.38 -0.57 14.80
C MET A 163 -19.17 -1.47 13.84
N GLN A 164 -18.78 -2.75 13.70
CA GLN A 164 -19.48 -3.68 12.81
C GLN A 164 -20.91 -3.94 13.26
N ARG A 165 -21.15 -4.05 14.57
CA ARG A 165 -22.50 -4.23 15.11
C ARG A 165 -23.39 -3.03 14.77
N GLU A 166 -22.88 -1.81 14.91
CA GLU A 166 -23.62 -0.58 14.57
C GLU A 166 -23.91 -0.50 13.07
N ASP A 167 -22.93 -0.76 12.21
CA ASP A 167 -23.11 -0.77 10.75
C ASP A 167 -24.17 -1.78 10.30
N ILE A 168 -24.10 -3.01 10.83
CA ILE A 168 -25.05 -4.07 10.50
C ILE A 168 -26.43 -3.71 11.06
N THR A 169 -26.52 -3.22 12.29
CA THR A 169 -27.80 -2.81 12.91
C THR A 169 -28.44 -1.65 12.13
N GLY A 170 -27.67 -0.72 11.59
CA GLY A 170 -28.19 0.37 10.75
C GLY A 170 -28.67 -0.11 9.38
N ALA A 171 -28.08 -1.17 8.83
CA ALA A 171 -28.48 -1.74 7.54
C ALA A 171 -29.75 -2.60 7.62
N VAL A 172 -30.02 -3.23 8.77
CA VAL A 172 -31.10 -4.23 8.91
C VAL A 172 -32.53 -3.65 8.84
N PRO A 173 -32.89 -2.48 9.43
CA PRO A 173 -34.23 -1.90 9.32
C PRO A 173 -34.68 -1.66 7.88
N ILE A 174 -33.74 -1.41 6.96
CA ILE A 174 -34.00 -1.22 5.52
C ILE A 174 -34.50 -2.52 4.87
N MET A 175 -34.24 -3.67 5.49
CA MET A 175 -34.37 -4.99 4.88
C MET A 175 -35.70 -5.69 5.16
N ASP A 176 -36.54 -5.20 6.08
CA ASP A 176 -37.93 -5.67 6.31
C ASP A 176 -38.06 -7.21 6.33
N GLY A 177 -37.25 -7.88 7.17
CA GLY A 177 -37.28 -9.34 7.35
C GLY A 177 -36.63 -10.18 6.23
N ARG A 178 -35.95 -9.56 5.26
CA ARG A 178 -35.27 -10.26 4.14
C ARG A 178 -33.90 -10.81 4.54
N PRO A 179 -33.40 -11.86 3.84
CA PRO A 179 -32.06 -12.40 4.11
C PRO A 179 -30.96 -11.36 3.84
N VAL A 180 -29.96 -11.37 4.73
CA VAL A 180 -28.78 -10.50 4.65
C VAL A 180 -27.54 -11.38 4.65
N THR A 181 -26.91 -11.49 3.48
CA THR A 181 -25.64 -12.21 3.30
C THR A 181 -24.46 -11.31 3.62
N VAL A 182 -23.81 -11.55 4.75
CA VAL A 182 -22.61 -10.86 5.20
C VAL A 182 -21.40 -11.73 4.89
N ARG A 183 -20.47 -11.19 4.10
CA ARG A 183 -19.20 -11.87 3.81
C ARG A 183 -18.19 -11.58 4.91
N LEU A 184 -17.56 -12.63 5.42
CA LEU A 184 -16.44 -12.49 6.35
C LEU A 184 -15.26 -11.75 5.70
N LEU A 185 -14.32 -11.29 6.53
CA LEU A 185 -13.16 -10.51 6.11
C LEU A 185 -12.41 -11.24 4.98
N ASP A 186 -12.21 -10.51 3.89
CA ASP A 186 -11.62 -11.03 2.66
C ASP A 186 -10.22 -10.45 2.42
N PRO A 187 -10.00 -9.13 2.29
CA PRO A 187 -8.66 -8.60 2.18
C PRO A 187 -7.93 -8.55 3.52
N TRP A 188 -6.60 -8.66 3.47
CA TRP A 188 -5.75 -8.22 4.58
C TRP A 188 -5.75 -6.68 4.62
N PRO A 189 -5.95 -6.01 5.79
CA PRO A 189 -5.95 -4.56 5.88
C PRO A 189 -4.57 -3.99 5.53
N ARG A 190 -4.50 -2.98 4.65
CA ARG A 190 -3.20 -2.31 4.37
C ARG A 190 -2.77 -1.50 5.60
N PRO A 191 -1.48 -1.55 5.98
CA PRO A 191 -0.99 -0.72 7.07
C PRO A 191 -1.08 0.77 6.70
N PRO A 192 -1.57 1.64 7.59
CA PRO A 192 -1.62 3.08 7.35
C PRO A 192 -0.20 3.66 7.29
N ALA A 193 -0.04 4.76 6.54
CA ALA A 193 1.23 5.47 6.40
C ALA A 193 1.58 6.27 7.67
N VAL A 194 2.07 5.60 8.72
CA VAL A 194 2.44 6.22 10.01
C VAL A 194 3.76 5.59 10.53
N PRO A 195 4.67 6.33 11.19
CA PRO A 195 6.00 5.80 11.52
C PRO A 195 6.02 5.02 12.84
N LEU A 196 6.75 3.89 12.86
CA LEU A 196 7.62 3.35 13.93
C LEU A 196 7.88 1.86 13.66
N ASN A 197 9.15 1.46 13.65
CA ASN A 197 9.77 0.21 13.17
C ASN A 197 8.96 -1.11 13.30
N ARG A 198 8.08 -1.25 14.30
CA ARG A 198 7.19 -2.40 14.48
C ARG A 198 6.16 -2.54 13.36
N VAL A 199 5.59 -1.42 12.90
CA VAL A 199 4.60 -1.39 11.81
C VAL A 199 5.29 -1.68 10.48
N ARG A 200 6.52 -1.17 10.26
CA ARG A 200 7.27 -1.43 9.02
C ARG A 200 7.75 -2.87 8.91
N ARG A 201 8.25 -3.45 10.00
CA ARG A 201 8.58 -4.88 10.07
C ARG A 201 7.33 -5.72 9.80
N ARG A 202 6.23 -5.42 10.48
CA ARG A 202 4.98 -6.16 10.26
C ARG A 202 4.42 -5.96 8.84
N ALA A 203 4.51 -4.76 8.27
CA ALA A 203 4.13 -4.47 6.89
C ALA A 203 5.00 -5.24 5.88
N THR A 204 6.29 -5.43 6.16
CA THR A 204 7.21 -6.21 5.33
C THR A 204 6.93 -7.72 5.48
N GLU A 205 6.67 -8.19 6.71
CA GLU A 205 6.24 -9.59 6.97
C GLU A 205 4.91 -9.93 6.27
N LEU A 206 4.03 -8.94 6.12
CA LEU A 206 2.73 -9.06 5.47
C LEU A 206 2.79 -8.74 3.97
N GLN A 207 3.96 -8.35 3.45
CA GLN A 207 4.11 -8.05 2.03
C GLN A 207 4.17 -9.35 1.24
N GLU A 208 3.26 -9.49 0.30
CA GLU A 208 3.16 -10.68 -0.55
C GLU A 208 3.47 -10.32 -2.00
N ALA A 209 4.12 -11.23 -2.72
CA ALA A 209 4.43 -11.04 -4.14
C ALA A 209 3.16 -10.94 -4.99
N ASN A 210 2.10 -11.69 -4.63
CA ASN A 210 0.81 -11.69 -5.32
C ASN A 210 -0.35 -11.63 -4.30
N PRO A 211 -0.72 -10.43 -3.82
CA PRO A 211 -1.73 -10.26 -2.77
C PRO A 211 -3.12 -10.84 -3.14
N MET A 212 -3.43 -10.92 -4.44
CA MET A 212 -4.66 -11.56 -4.93
C MET A 212 -4.79 -13.02 -4.47
N LEU A 213 -3.68 -13.76 -4.37
CA LEU A 213 -3.66 -15.20 -4.09
C LEU A 213 -3.06 -15.54 -2.71
N GLY A 214 -2.80 -14.55 -1.87
CA GLY A 214 -2.03 -14.71 -0.64
C GLY A 214 -2.86 -15.05 0.62
N HIS A 215 -2.41 -14.54 1.77
CA HIS A 215 -2.91 -14.83 3.11
C HIS A 215 -4.15 -13.99 3.45
N ARG A 216 -5.27 -14.37 2.82
CA ARG A 216 -6.53 -13.63 2.87
C ARG A 216 -7.75 -14.57 2.95
N GLY A 217 -8.94 -14.03 3.11
CA GLY A 217 -10.20 -14.79 3.15
C GLY A 217 -10.22 -15.89 4.22
N CYS A 218 -10.72 -17.09 3.89
CA CYS A 218 -10.79 -18.21 4.84
C CYS A 218 -9.43 -18.57 5.47
N ARG A 219 -8.33 -18.42 4.73
CA ARG A 219 -6.98 -18.77 5.22
C ARG A 219 -6.59 -17.89 6.39
N LEU A 220 -6.97 -16.62 6.31
CA LEU A 220 -6.74 -15.65 7.37
C LEU A 220 -7.56 -16.01 8.62
N ALA A 221 -8.85 -16.26 8.43
CA ALA A 221 -9.76 -16.65 9.49
C ALA A 221 -9.38 -17.99 10.15
N ILE A 222 -8.75 -18.91 9.43
CA ILE A 222 -8.25 -20.18 9.99
C ILE A 222 -7.00 -19.92 10.86
N THR A 223 -6.10 -19.05 10.42
CA THR A 223 -4.89 -18.71 11.21
C THR A 223 -5.18 -17.82 12.41
N TYR A 224 -6.24 -17.01 12.34
CA TYR A 224 -6.70 -16.12 13.41
C TYR A 224 -8.22 -16.27 13.59
N PRO A 225 -8.67 -17.36 14.24
CA PRO A 225 -10.10 -17.65 14.45
C PRO A 225 -10.86 -16.54 15.18
N GLU A 226 -10.16 -15.77 16.03
CA GLU A 226 -10.73 -14.65 16.77
C GLU A 226 -11.36 -13.57 15.85
N ILE A 227 -10.91 -13.45 14.60
CA ILE A 227 -11.51 -12.55 13.60
C ILE A 227 -12.89 -13.08 13.18
N CYS A 228 -12.98 -14.38 12.87
CA CYS A 228 -14.24 -15.01 12.49
C CYS A 228 -15.25 -14.97 13.64
N GLU A 229 -14.80 -15.21 14.88
CA GLU A 229 -15.63 -15.14 16.09
C GLU A 229 -16.20 -13.74 16.29
N MET A 230 -15.36 -12.70 16.18
CA MET A 230 -15.77 -11.30 16.33
C MET A 230 -16.83 -10.92 15.30
N GLN A 231 -16.60 -11.22 14.01
CA GLN A 231 -17.55 -10.88 12.95
C GLN A 231 -18.86 -11.66 13.07
N ALA A 232 -18.80 -12.95 13.37
CA ALA A 232 -20.00 -13.76 13.60
C ALA A 232 -20.81 -13.22 14.78
N ARG A 233 -20.14 -12.85 15.88
CA ARG A 233 -20.80 -12.22 17.04
C ARG A 233 -21.46 -10.90 16.65
N ALA A 234 -20.79 -10.02 15.91
CA ALA A 234 -21.36 -8.76 15.43
C ALA A 234 -22.66 -8.96 14.63
N ILE A 235 -22.65 -9.93 13.69
CA ILE A 235 -23.80 -10.28 12.85
C ILE A 235 -24.97 -10.75 13.71
N PHE A 236 -24.72 -11.66 14.65
CA PHE A 236 -25.77 -12.26 15.47
C PHE A 236 -26.31 -11.32 16.55
N GLU A 237 -25.45 -10.50 17.17
CA GLU A 237 -25.89 -9.46 18.11
C GLU A 237 -26.75 -8.40 17.42
N ALA A 238 -26.39 -7.98 16.20
CA ALA A 238 -27.19 -7.05 15.40
C ALA A 238 -28.56 -7.65 15.04
N ALA A 239 -28.60 -8.92 14.63
CA ALA A 239 -29.86 -9.62 14.35
C ALA A 239 -30.77 -9.70 15.60
N ALA A 240 -30.19 -10.01 16.77
CA ALA A 240 -30.92 -10.05 18.04
C ALA A 240 -31.38 -8.67 18.51
N ALA A 241 -30.59 -7.62 18.28
CA ALA A 241 -30.95 -6.23 18.61
C ALA A 241 -32.19 -5.78 17.84
N VAL A 242 -32.25 -6.07 16.54
CA VAL A 242 -33.40 -5.75 15.68
C VAL A 242 -34.66 -6.47 16.15
N GLY A 243 -34.53 -7.76 16.52
CA GLY A 243 -35.63 -8.52 17.06
C GLY A 243 -36.21 -7.95 18.35
N ARG A 244 -35.34 -7.45 19.24
CA ARG A 244 -35.76 -6.79 20.49
C ARG A 244 -36.38 -5.41 20.27
N ALA A 245 -35.97 -4.70 19.23
CA ALA A 245 -36.58 -3.43 18.83
C ALA A 245 -37.96 -3.58 18.17
N GLY A 246 -38.51 -4.80 18.10
CA GLY A 246 -39.83 -5.09 17.51
C GLY A 246 -39.81 -5.23 15.99
N GLY A 247 -38.63 -5.21 15.35
CA GLY A 247 -38.48 -5.42 13.92
C GLY A 247 -38.52 -6.90 13.52
N ALA A 248 -38.86 -7.19 12.26
CA ALA A 248 -38.77 -8.54 11.71
C ALA A 248 -37.29 -8.98 11.66
N VAL A 249 -36.94 -10.01 12.45
CA VAL A 249 -35.58 -10.53 12.53
C VAL A 249 -35.16 -11.06 11.15
N PRO A 250 -34.09 -10.52 10.54
CA PRO A 250 -33.62 -11.03 9.25
C PRO A 250 -32.96 -12.40 9.42
N VAL A 251 -33.03 -13.23 8.37
CA VAL A 251 -32.20 -14.44 8.29
C VAL A 251 -30.76 -14.01 8.03
N ALA A 252 -29.88 -14.22 9.01
CA ALA A 252 -28.48 -13.89 8.89
C ALA A 252 -27.74 -14.95 8.07
N GLU A 253 -27.19 -14.58 6.93
CA GLU A 253 -26.41 -15.50 6.08
C GLU A 253 -24.93 -15.15 6.18
N VAL A 254 -24.14 -16.03 6.81
CA VAL A 254 -22.70 -15.84 6.98
C VAL A 254 -21.97 -16.54 5.85
N MET A 255 -21.22 -15.77 5.06
CA MET A 255 -20.51 -16.28 3.88
C MET A 255 -19.00 -16.28 4.07
N VAL A 256 -18.40 -17.46 3.92
CA VAL A 256 -16.95 -17.66 3.99
C VAL A 256 -16.30 -17.47 2.59
N PRO A 257 -15.38 -16.48 2.43
CA PRO A 257 -14.67 -16.24 1.17
C PRO A 257 -13.47 -17.17 0.96
N LEU A 258 -13.04 -17.29 -0.29
CA LEU A 258 -11.81 -17.92 -0.78
C LEU A 258 -11.63 -19.41 -0.45
N VAL A 259 -12.72 -20.11 -0.16
CA VAL A 259 -12.72 -21.54 0.19
C VAL A 259 -12.31 -22.36 -1.04
N ALA A 260 -11.42 -23.33 -0.83
CA ALA A 260 -11.01 -24.27 -1.87
C ALA A 260 -11.36 -25.72 -1.52
N THR A 261 -11.49 -26.05 -0.24
CA THR A 261 -11.69 -27.39 0.32
C THR A 261 -12.84 -27.44 1.33
N LEU A 262 -13.42 -28.62 1.52
CA LEU A 262 -14.46 -28.83 2.54
C LEU A 262 -13.91 -28.56 3.95
N GLN A 263 -12.67 -28.96 4.22
CA GLN A 263 -12.05 -28.80 5.53
C GLN A 263 -11.91 -27.32 5.95
N GLU A 264 -11.53 -26.45 5.02
CA GLU A 264 -11.46 -25.00 5.28
C GLU A 264 -12.84 -24.45 5.68
N LEU A 265 -13.91 -24.87 4.98
CA LEU A 265 -15.27 -24.48 5.32
C LEU A 265 -15.70 -25.07 6.67
N SER A 266 -15.42 -26.35 6.93
CA SER A 266 -15.80 -27.03 8.17
C SER A 266 -15.25 -26.34 9.42
N ILE A 267 -13.96 -26.00 9.40
CA ILE A 267 -13.29 -25.36 10.53
C ILE A 267 -13.97 -24.03 10.87
N LEU A 268 -14.24 -23.21 9.85
CA LEU A 268 -14.85 -21.89 10.06
C LEU A 268 -16.35 -21.98 10.37
N LYS A 269 -17.06 -22.94 9.79
CA LYS A 269 -18.46 -23.20 10.13
C LYS A 269 -18.62 -23.57 11.60
N GLU A 270 -17.74 -24.43 12.13
CA GLU A 270 -17.76 -24.79 13.55
C GLU A 270 -17.55 -23.56 14.46
N VAL A 271 -16.65 -22.64 14.07
CA VAL A 271 -16.44 -21.37 14.79
C VAL A 271 -17.72 -20.53 14.79
N VAL A 272 -18.35 -20.35 13.62
CA VAL A 272 -19.58 -19.57 13.46
C VAL A 272 -20.73 -20.18 14.28
N GLU A 273 -20.92 -21.50 14.23
CA GLU A 273 -21.99 -22.20 14.97
C GLU A 273 -21.79 -22.10 16.49
N LYS A 274 -20.55 -22.22 16.98
CA LYS A 274 -20.22 -22.01 18.39
C LYS A 274 -20.53 -20.60 18.85
N THR A 275 -20.15 -19.59 18.05
CA THR A 275 -20.46 -18.19 18.35
C THR A 275 -21.97 -17.93 18.31
N ALA A 276 -22.70 -18.49 17.35
CA ALA A 276 -24.16 -18.37 17.27
C ALA A 276 -24.83 -18.91 18.54
N ALA A 277 -24.44 -20.11 18.98
CA ALA A 277 -24.98 -20.74 20.18
C ALA A 277 -24.67 -19.91 21.46
N ALA A 278 -23.47 -19.34 21.55
CA ALA A 278 -23.10 -18.45 22.64
C ALA A 278 -23.98 -17.20 22.68
N VAL A 279 -24.14 -16.51 21.54
CA VAL A 279 -24.96 -15.29 21.45
C VAL A 279 -26.43 -15.58 21.71
N GLN A 280 -26.99 -16.67 21.17
CA GLN A 280 -28.38 -17.06 21.44
C GLN A 280 -28.63 -17.27 22.94
N LYS A 281 -27.68 -17.92 23.62
CA LYS A 281 -27.74 -18.15 25.07
C LYS A 281 -27.60 -16.85 25.87
N GLU A 282 -26.65 -16.01 25.52
CA GLU A 282 -26.38 -14.72 26.20
C GLU A 282 -27.55 -13.73 26.03
N GLN A 283 -28.19 -13.72 24.86
CA GLN A 283 -29.27 -12.80 24.54
C GLN A 283 -30.66 -13.34 24.88
N GLY A 284 -30.77 -14.63 25.25
CA GLY A 284 -32.05 -15.28 25.55
C GLY A 284 -33.01 -15.33 24.36
N MET A 285 -32.49 -15.27 23.14
CA MET A 285 -33.27 -15.18 21.90
C MET A 285 -32.75 -16.17 20.87
N ASN A 286 -33.65 -16.95 20.27
CA ASN A 286 -33.34 -17.77 19.11
C ASN A 286 -33.54 -16.96 17.83
N PHE A 287 -32.59 -17.06 16.92
CA PHE A 287 -32.65 -16.46 15.58
C PHE A 287 -32.18 -17.47 14.54
N THR A 288 -32.68 -17.35 13.32
CA THR A 288 -32.32 -18.24 12.20
C THR A 288 -31.13 -17.67 11.45
N TYR A 289 -30.16 -18.54 11.15
CA TYR A 289 -28.99 -18.20 10.35
C TYR A 289 -28.64 -19.32 9.39
N ARG A 290 -27.80 -19.02 8.39
CA ARG A 290 -27.24 -20.00 7.46
C ARG A 290 -25.76 -19.74 7.27
N VAL A 291 -24.97 -20.80 7.13
CA VAL A 291 -23.54 -20.69 6.79
C VAL A 291 -23.31 -21.21 5.37
N GLY A 292 -22.78 -20.34 4.52
CA GLY A 292 -22.49 -20.64 3.12
C GLY A 292 -21.09 -20.23 2.72
N THR A 293 -20.78 -20.41 1.44
CA THR A 293 -19.43 -20.12 0.92
C THR A 293 -19.46 -19.44 -0.43
N MET A 294 -18.43 -18.63 -0.68
CA MET A 294 -18.20 -18.03 -1.98
C MET A 294 -17.51 -19.04 -2.91
N ILE A 295 -18.13 -19.33 -4.05
CA ILE A 295 -17.56 -20.15 -5.12
C ILE A 295 -16.81 -19.22 -6.07
N GLU A 296 -15.52 -19.05 -5.78
CA GLU A 296 -14.66 -18.09 -6.50
C GLU A 296 -13.29 -18.64 -6.88
N LEU A 297 -13.04 -19.92 -6.58
CA LEU A 297 -11.85 -20.64 -7.02
C LEU A 297 -12.25 -21.79 -7.95
N PRO A 298 -11.46 -22.09 -9.00
CA PRO A 298 -11.72 -23.22 -9.88
C PRO A 298 -11.82 -24.54 -9.11
N ARG A 299 -10.99 -24.72 -8.07
CA ARG A 299 -11.05 -25.90 -7.20
C ARG A 299 -12.38 -26.01 -6.44
N ALA A 300 -12.94 -24.90 -5.98
CA ALA A 300 -14.24 -24.89 -5.32
C ALA A 300 -15.36 -25.29 -6.28
N CYS A 301 -15.31 -24.81 -7.53
CA CYS A 301 -16.27 -25.24 -8.56
C CYS A 301 -16.19 -26.76 -8.79
N LEU A 302 -14.98 -27.30 -8.94
CA LEU A 302 -14.74 -28.74 -9.13
C LEU A 302 -15.04 -29.61 -7.90
N GLN A 303 -15.13 -29.02 -6.71
CA GLN A 303 -15.47 -29.71 -5.46
C GLN A 303 -16.84 -29.28 -4.90
N ALA A 304 -17.66 -28.59 -5.70
CA ALA A 304 -18.94 -28.02 -5.26
C ALA A 304 -19.86 -29.07 -4.61
N GLY A 305 -19.92 -30.28 -5.16
CA GLY A 305 -20.70 -31.37 -4.58
C GLY A 305 -20.30 -31.73 -3.14
N LYS A 306 -19.00 -31.68 -2.80
CA LYS A 306 -18.54 -31.89 -1.42
C LYS A 306 -18.76 -30.66 -0.55
N LEU A 307 -18.55 -29.46 -1.09
CA LEU A 307 -18.79 -28.22 -0.35
C LEU A 307 -20.27 -28.09 0.05
N ALA A 308 -21.19 -28.54 -0.81
CA ALA A 308 -22.62 -28.55 -0.56
C ALA A 308 -23.06 -29.48 0.58
N GLU A 309 -22.21 -30.41 1.04
CA GLU A 309 -22.50 -31.22 2.24
C GLU A 309 -22.58 -30.34 3.51
N GLN A 310 -21.94 -29.18 3.50
CA GLN A 310 -21.88 -28.27 4.67
C GLN A 310 -22.27 -26.83 4.37
N ALA A 311 -22.12 -26.35 3.14
CA ALA A 311 -22.59 -25.03 2.73
C ALA A 311 -24.10 -25.04 2.51
N GLU A 312 -24.81 -24.15 3.17
CA GLU A 312 -26.26 -24.00 3.01
C GLU A 312 -26.63 -23.12 1.81
N PHE A 313 -25.66 -22.35 1.28
CA PHE A 313 -25.80 -21.59 0.06
C PHE A 313 -24.44 -21.37 -0.62
N PHE A 314 -24.47 -21.14 -1.94
CA PHE A 314 -23.33 -20.71 -2.73
C PHE A 314 -23.54 -19.29 -3.27
N SER A 315 -22.46 -18.51 -3.28
CA SER A 315 -22.41 -17.21 -3.96
C SER A 315 -21.23 -17.20 -4.91
N PHE A 316 -21.46 -16.94 -6.20
CA PHE A 316 -20.38 -16.97 -7.18
C PHE A 316 -19.61 -15.64 -7.18
N GLY A 317 -18.36 -15.68 -6.73
CA GLY A 317 -17.42 -14.58 -6.87
C GLY A 317 -16.80 -14.58 -8.26
N THR A 318 -17.59 -14.25 -9.29
CA THR A 318 -17.17 -14.38 -10.69
C THR A 318 -15.95 -13.54 -11.06
N ASN A 319 -15.67 -12.46 -10.32
CA ASN A 319 -14.46 -11.66 -10.52
C ASN A 319 -13.20 -12.49 -10.21
N ASP A 320 -13.06 -13.00 -8.99
CA ASP A 320 -11.91 -13.80 -8.58
C ASP A 320 -11.86 -15.15 -9.31
N LEU A 321 -13.03 -15.72 -9.64
CA LEU A 321 -13.10 -16.92 -10.48
C LEU A 321 -12.56 -16.65 -11.89
N THR A 322 -12.88 -15.50 -12.49
CA THR A 322 -12.35 -15.12 -13.81
C THR A 322 -10.85 -14.89 -13.74
N GLN A 323 -10.36 -14.17 -12.72
CA GLN A 323 -8.93 -13.93 -12.51
C GLN A 323 -8.15 -15.24 -12.44
N THR A 324 -8.64 -16.20 -11.66
CA THR A 324 -7.96 -17.48 -11.44
C THR A 324 -8.14 -18.48 -12.58
N THR A 325 -9.25 -18.41 -13.32
CA THR A 325 -9.48 -19.27 -14.49
C THR A 325 -8.58 -18.87 -15.66
N TYR A 326 -8.47 -17.57 -15.93
CA TYR A 326 -7.60 -17.05 -16.98
C TYR A 326 -6.14 -16.93 -16.55
N GLY A 327 -5.86 -16.94 -15.25
CA GLY A 327 -4.51 -16.67 -14.72
C GLY A 327 -4.10 -15.21 -14.94
N MET A 328 -5.04 -14.27 -14.87
CA MET A 328 -4.78 -12.85 -15.07
C MET A 328 -5.27 -12.01 -13.88
N SER A 329 -4.45 -11.05 -13.46
CA SER A 329 -4.84 -10.03 -12.49
C SER A 329 -5.70 -8.97 -13.18
N ARG A 330 -6.88 -8.67 -12.64
CA ARG A 330 -7.77 -7.64 -13.19
C ARG A 330 -7.11 -6.26 -13.20
N ASP A 331 -6.30 -5.97 -12.18
CA ASP A 331 -5.64 -4.68 -12.03
C ASP A 331 -4.52 -4.47 -13.07
N ASP A 332 -3.96 -5.56 -13.60
CA ASP A 332 -2.88 -5.54 -14.60
C ASP A 332 -3.36 -5.83 -16.02
N ALA A 333 -4.54 -6.44 -16.17
CA ALA A 333 -5.08 -6.89 -17.46
C ALA A 333 -5.33 -5.74 -18.45
N GLY A 334 -5.51 -4.51 -17.96
CA GLY A 334 -5.67 -3.30 -18.79
C GLY A 334 -4.48 -3.02 -19.72
N ALA A 335 -3.29 -3.56 -19.41
CA ALA A 335 -2.09 -3.38 -20.24
C ALA A 335 -2.15 -4.12 -21.58
N PHE A 336 -2.93 -5.21 -21.68
CA PHE A 336 -2.96 -6.07 -22.88
C PHE A 336 -4.36 -6.44 -23.37
N LEU A 337 -5.41 -6.37 -22.54
CA LEU A 337 -6.78 -6.70 -22.93
C LEU A 337 -7.30 -5.91 -24.15
N PRO A 338 -6.99 -4.61 -24.33
CA PRO A 338 -7.39 -3.89 -25.53
C PRO A 338 -6.81 -4.49 -26.82
N GLU A 339 -5.56 -4.95 -26.79
CA GLU A 339 -4.92 -5.59 -27.93
C GLU A 339 -5.49 -7.00 -28.18
N TYR A 340 -5.80 -7.76 -27.12
CA TYR A 340 -6.48 -9.04 -27.22
C TYR A 340 -7.84 -8.90 -27.91
N LYS A 341 -8.60 -7.86 -27.55
CA LYS A 341 -9.88 -7.56 -28.19
C LYS A 341 -9.71 -7.13 -29.64
N ALA A 342 -8.72 -6.28 -29.93
CA ALA A 342 -8.43 -5.83 -31.30
C ALA A 342 -8.02 -6.99 -32.23
N LYS A 343 -7.33 -8.00 -31.69
CA LYS A 343 -6.93 -9.22 -32.41
C LYS A 343 -8.03 -10.30 -32.42
N GLY A 344 -9.18 -10.06 -31.78
CA GLY A 344 -10.28 -11.04 -31.70
C GLY A 344 -9.94 -12.28 -30.85
N ILE A 345 -8.94 -12.20 -29.96
CA ILE A 345 -8.61 -13.29 -29.03
C ILE A 345 -9.70 -13.42 -27.96
N VAL A 346 -10.26 -12.28 -27.53
CA VAL A 346 -11.46 -12.22 -26.70
C VAL A 346 -12.47 -11.30 -27.39
N GLU A 347 -13.73 -11.71 -27.44
CA GLU A 347 -14.79 -10.89 -28.05
C GLU A 347 -15.13 -9.67 -27.18
N GLN A 348 -15.16 -9.90 -25.86
CA GLN A 348 -15.47 -8.90 -24.84
C GLN A 348 -14.53 -9.06 -23.64
N ASP A 349 -14.43 -8.01 -22.84
CA ASP A 349 -13.68 -8.06 -21.59
C ASP A 349 -14.35 -9.07 -20.63
N PRO A 350 -13.64 -10.15 -20.23
CA PRO A 350 -14.21 -11.20 -19.39
C PRO A 350 -14.55 -10.74 -17.96
N PHE A 351 -14.04 -9.57 -17.53
CA PHE A 351 -14.41 -8.94 -16.26
C PHE A 351 -15.69 -8.10 -16.33
N VAL A 352 -16.15 -7.80 -17.54
CA VAL A 352 -17.39 -7.04 -17.79
C VAL A 352 -18.53 -7.98 -18.18
N SER A 353 -18.26 -8.93 -19.09
CA SER A 353 -19.19 -9.97 -19.50
C SER A 353 -18.63 -11.32 -19.11
N LEU A 354 -19.47 -12.18 -18.52
CA LEU A 354 -19.07 -13.53 -18.14
C LEU A 354 -18.61 -14.32 -19.37
N ASP A 355 -17.39 -14.85 -19.30
CA ASP A 355 -16.90 -15.85 -20.24
C ASP A 355 -17.70 -17.15 -20.08
N GLN A 356 -18.55 -17.47 -21.05
CA GLN A 356 -19.43 -18.63 -20.98
C GLN A 356 -18.72 -19.95 -21.28
N GLU A 357 -17.63 -19.93 -22.04
CA GLU A 357 -16.94 -21.14 -22.50
C GLU A 357 -15.86 -21.63 -21.52
N GLY A 358 -15.26 -20.72 -20.75
CA GLY A 358 -14.33 -21.06 -19.67
C GLY A 358 -14.98 -20.97 -18.29
N VAL A 359 -15.17 -19.74 -17.80
CA VAL A 359 -15.70 -19.49 -16.44
C VAL A 359 -17.12 -20.05 -16.28
N GLY A 360 -17.95 -19.92 -17.32
CA GLY A 360 -19.31 -20.44 -17.35
C GLY A 360 -19.38 -21.96 -17.22
N GLU A 361 -18.43 -22.71 -17.76
CA GLU A 361 -18.36 -24.16 -17.59
C GLU A 361 -18.04 -24.55 -16.14
N LEU A 362 -17.13 -23.83 -15.48
CA LEU A 362 -16.86 -24.02 -14.05
C LEU A 362 -18.10 -23.70 -13.20
N ILE A 363 -18.81 -22.62 -13.53
CA ILE A 363 -20.08 -22.29 -12.88
C ILE A 363 -21.08 -23.42 -13.10
N LYS A 364 -21.26 -23.93 -14.33
CA LYS A 364 -22.18 -25.06 -14.62
C LYS A 364 -21.89 -26.28 -13.76
N VAL A 365 -20.62 -26.67 -13.60
CA VAL A 365 -20.23 -27.79 -12.74
C VAL A 365 -20.70 -27.59 -11.29
N ALA A 366 -20.64 -26.35 -10.79
CA ALA A 366 -21.15 -26.02 -9.46
C ALA A 366 -22.69 -25.86 -9.42
N VAL A 367 -23.31 -25.36 -10.50
CA VAL A 367 -24.76 -25.17 -10.67
C VAL A 367 -25.52 -26.49 -10.75
N GLU A 368 -24.90 -27.57 -11.23
CA GLU A 368 -25.52 -28.90 -11.23
C GLU A 368 -25.94 -29.35 -9.82
N VAL A 369 -25.42 -28.68 -8.77
CA VAL A 369 -25.78 -28.86 -7.36
C VAL A 369 -26.87 -27.87 -6.88
N GLY A 370 -27.17 -26.80 -7.64
CA GLY A 370 -28.32 -25.88 -7.47
C GLY A 370 -27.95 -24.39 -7.42
N LEU A 371 -28.70 -23.52 -8.13
CA LEU A 371 -28.73 -22.06 -7.90
C LEU A 371 -30.15 -21.58 -7.62
N ASP A 372 -30.27 -20.70 -6.62
CA ASP A 372 -31.55 -20.12 -6.21
C ASP A 372 -31.67 -18.60 -6.47
N SER A 373 -30.56 -17.84 -6.57
CA SER A 373 -30.61 -16.37 -6.74
C SER A 373 -29.36 -15.75 -7.39
N LEU A 374 -29.47 -14.48 -7.82
CA LEU A 374 -28.40 -13.66 -8.40
C LEU A 374 -28.28 -12.33 -7.63
N SER A 375 -27.06 -11.91 -7.29
CA SER A 375 -26.78 -10.64 -6.60
C SER A 375 -25.98 -9.68 -7.49
N CYS A 376 -26.32 -8.38 -7.46
CA CYS A 376 -25.62 -7.33 -8.21
C CYS A 376 -25.73 -5.96 -7.50
N SER A 377 -24.95 -4.96 -7.94
CA SER A 377 -24.99 -3.60 -7.38
C SER A 377 -26.38 -2.94 -7.53
N PRO A 378 -26.80 -2.01 -6.64
CA PRO A 378 -28.14 -1.43 -6.64
C PRO A 378 -28.62 -0.89 -8.00
N PHE A 379 -27.78 -0.15 -8.72
CA PHE A 379 -28.11 0.41 -10.04
C PHE A 379 -28.22 -0.63 -11.17
N ARG A 380 -27.65 -1.83 -10.98
CA ARG A 380 -27.76 -2.96 -11.92
C ARG A 380 -28.93 -3.88 -11.62
N VAL A 381 -29.63 -3.68 -10.51
CA VAL A 381 -30.82 -4.49 -10.17
C VAL A 381 -31.87 -4.45 -11.28
N PRO A 382 -32.28 -3.30 -11.86
CA PRO A 382 -33.22 -3.26 -12.98
C PRO A 382 -32.75 -4.08 -14.20
N LEU A 383 -31.45 -4.04 -14.51
CA LEU A 383 -30.84 -4.78 -15.60
C LEU A 383 -30.88 -6.29 -15.36
N ALA A 384 -30.47 -6.71 -14.16
CA ALA A 384 -30.52 -8.11 -13.73
C ALA A 384 -31.94 -8.67 -13.77
N ARG A 385 -32.94 -7.89 -13.34
CA ARG A 385 -34.37 -8.27 -13.43
C ARG A 385 -34.83 -8.50 -14.87
N LEU A 386 -34.45 -7.58 -15.77
CA LEU A 386 -34.83 -7.71 -17.17
C LEU A 386 -34.14 -8.93 -17.82
N ALA A 387 -32.87 -9.16 -17.50
CA ALA A 387 -32.11 -10.30 -18.00
C ALA A 387 -32.68 -11.64 -17.51
N THR A 388 -33.01 -11.75 -16.22
CA THR A 388 -33.63 -12.96 -15.65
C THR A 388 -35.05 -13.17 -16.16
N GLY A 389 -35.86 -12.12 -16.24
CA GLY A 389 -37.21 -12.17 -16.83
C GLY A 389 -37.18 -12.57 -18.31
N ALA A 390 -36.21 -12.08 -19.08
CA ALA A 390 -36.02 -12.47 -20.47
C ALA A 390 -35.58 -13.94 -20.61
N ALA A 391 -34.65 -14.40 -19.76
CA ALA A 391 -34.21 -15.80 -19.74
C ALA A 391 -35.33 -16.77 -19.36
N ALA A 392 -36.16 -16.40 -18.37
CA ALA A 392 -37.34 -17.16 -17.96
C ALA A 392 -38.39 -17.23 -19.08
N ALA A 393 -38.66 -16.10 -19.76
CA ALA A 393 -39.61 -16.03 -20.87
C ALA A 393 -39.16 -16.80 -22.13
N LEU A 394 -37.84 -17.00 -22.31
CA LEU A 394 -37.26 -17.79 -23.40
C LEU A 394 -37.24 -19.30 -23.12
N GLY A 395 -37.71 -19.74 -21.93
CA GLY A 395 -37.78 -21.16 -21.59
C GLY A 395 -36.43 -21.80 -21.25
N CYS A 396 -35.40 -21.01 -20.92
CA CYS A 396 -34.11 -21.50 -20.40
C CYS A 396 -34.20 -21.94 -18.92
N GLY A 397 -35.29 -22.60 -18.55
CA GLY A 397 -35.52 -23.11 -17.21
C GLY A 397 -34.68 -24.36 -16.91
N VAL A 398 -34.03 -24.33 -15.75
CA VAL A 398 -33.53 -25.50 -15.01
C VAL A 398 -34.55 -26.64 -15.12
N ARG A 399 -34.10 -27.82 -15.57
CA ARG A 399 -34.95 -29.01 -15.66
C ARG A 399 -35.46 -29.38 -14.26
N LYS A 400 -36.79 -29.50 -14.15
CA LYS A 400 -37.62 -30.18 -13.15
C LYS A 400 -36.91 -30.67 -11.88
N ALA A 401 -37.31 -30.05 -10.76
CA ALA A 401 -37.21 -30.57 -9.40
C ALA A 401 -37.52 -32.08 -9.33
N LEU A 402 -36.56 -32.85 -8.80
CA LEU A 402 -36.80 -34.18 -8.27
C LEU A 402 -37.51 -34.05 -6.92
N GLN A 403 -38.65 -34.71 -6.79
CA GLN A 403 -39.46 -34.77 -5.57
C GLN A 403 -38.66 -35.33 -4.38
N PRO A 404 -38.99 -34.94 -3.13
CA PRO A 404 -38.31 -35.42 -1.94
C PRO A 404 -38.68 -36.89 -1.69
N SER A 405 -37.71 -37.79 -1.84
CA SER A 405 -37.86 -39.20 -1.47
C SER A 405 -37.79 -39.34 0.05
N THR A 406 -38.92 -39.64 0.66
CA THR A 406 -39.08 -40.15 2.01
C THR A 406 -38.19 -41.38 2.30
N ARG A 407 -37.38 -41.29 3.36
CA ARG A 407 -36.97 -42.33 4.34
C ARG A 407 -36.80 -43.78 3.86
N MET A 408 -35.60 -44.34 4.02
CA MET A 408 -35.42 -45.62 4.75
C MET A 408 -33.96 -45.84 5.18
N THR A 409 -33.79 -46.07 6.48
CA THR A 409 -32.59 -46.54 7.16
C THR A 409 -32.08 -47.86 6.57
N LYS A 410 -30.77 -47.99 6.30
CA LYS A 410 -30.14 -49.30 6.11
C LYS A 410 -28.94 -49.48 7.03
N ASN A 411 -28.91 -50.69 7.58
CA ASN A 411 -28.14 -51.21 8.70
C ASN A 411 -26.64 -51.39 8.35
N PRO A 412 -25.69 -51.32 9.31
CA PRO A 412 -24.24 -51.38 9.06
C PRO A 412 -23.68 -52.78 8.68
N ALA A 413 -24.51 -53.71 8.21
CA ALA A 413 -24.11 -55.08 7.89
C ALA A 413 -23.86 -55.34 6.39
N ASP A 414 -24.37 -54.48 5.49
CA ASP A 414 -24.27 -54.71 4.04
C ASP A 414 -22.96 -54.16 3.42
N ALA A 415 -22.20 -53.34 4.15
CA ALA A 415 -20.91 -52.81 3.69
C ALA A 415 -19.75 -53.83 3.77
N ALA A 416 -19.89 -54.90 4.55
CA ALA A 416 -18.84 -55.90 4.77
C ALA A 416 -18.82 -57.04 3.72
N ALA A 417 -19.91 -57.24 2.97
CA ALA A 417 -20.01 -58.33 1.99
C ALA A 417 -19.44 -58.00 0.60
N ALA A 418 -19.29 -56.71 0.25
CA ALA A 418 -18.78 -56.30 -1.06
C ALA A 418 -17.24 -56.31 -1.17
N ALA A 419 -16.52 -56.37 -0.03
CA ALA A 419 -15.06 -56.29 0.02
C ALA A 419 -14.34 -57.66 -0.09
N MET A 420 -15.04 -58.79 0.06
CA MET A 420 -14.43 -60.13 0.08
C MET A 420 -14.61 -60.97 -1.21
N ALA A 421 -15.18 -60.44 -2.29
CA ALA A 421 -15.46 -61.21 -3.51
C ALA A 421 -14.53 -60.92 -4.71
N ARG A 422 -13.45 -60.13 -4.57
CA ARG A 422 -12.53 -59.79 -5.68
C ARG A 422 -11.10 -60.32 -5.56
N ARG A 423 -10.87 -61.31 -4.69
CA ARG A 423 -9.54 -61.91 -4.50
C ARG A 423 -9.58 -63.44 -4.59
N ALA A 424 -10.00 -63.96 -5.73
CA ALA A 424 -9.77 -65.37 -6.07
C ALA A 424 -9.65 -65.59 -7.58
N LYS A 425 -8.46 -66.07 -7.97
CA LYS A 425 -8.16 -66.89 -9.15
C LYS A 425 -8.13 -66.19 -10.52
N GLY A 426 -6.90 -65.86 -10.92
CA GLY A 426 -6.55 -65.68 -12.32
C GLY A 426 -6.36 -67.00 -13.08
N GLY A 427 -6.40 -66.87 -14.41
CA GLY A 427 -5.79 -67.77 -15.40
C GLY A 427 -6.76 -68.71 -16.11
N ASN A 428 -7.02 -68.53 -17.42
CA ASN A 428 -6.18 -69.03 -18.51
C ASN A 428 -6.76 -68.73 -19.92
N LYS A 429 -5.91 -68.16 -20.79
CA LYS A 429 -5.72 -68.34 -22.25
C LYS A 429 -6.86 -68.27 -23.29
N LYS A 430 -6.66 -67.26 -24.17
CA LYS A 430 -6.55 -67.26 -25.66
C LYS A 430 -7.83 -67.31 -26.51
N SER A 431 -8.06 -66.27 -27.34
CA SER A 431 -7.62 -66.25 -28.74
C SER A 431 -8.19 -65.06 -29.55
N THR A 432 -7.32 -64.40 -30.33
CA THR A 432 -7.57 -63.73 -31.62
C THR A 432 -8.48 -62.48 -31.70
N ARG A 433 -8.01 -61.33 -31.18
CA ARG A 433 -8.19 -60.01 -31.84
C ARG A 433 -7.25 -58.87 -31.37
N GLU A 434 -6.20 -59.16 -30.60
CA GLU A 434 -5.25 -58.16 -30.08
C GLU A 434 -3.81 -58.35 -30.61
N VAL A 435 -3.61 -58.24 -31.92
CA VAL A 435 -2.25 -58.26 -32.53
C VAL A 435 -1.95 -57.02 -33.38
N LYS A 436 -2.84 -56.01 -33.42
CA LYS A 436 -2.62 -54.79 -34.23
C LYS A 436 -2.38 -53.47 -33.47
N LYS A 437 -2.40 -53.45 -32.13
CA LYS A 437 -2.19 -52.18 -31.36
C LYS A 437 -0.83 -52.03 -30.67
N TYR A 438 -0.03 -53.08 -30.54
CA TYR A 438 1.28 -53.00 -29.87
C TYR A 438 2.50 -52.80 -30.78
N PHE A 439 2.31 -52.72 -32.09
CA PHE A 439 3.43 -52.45 -33.02
C PHE A 439 3.75 -50.96 -33.18
N VAL A 440 2.85 -50.05 -32.77
CA VAL A 440 3.04 -48.59 -32.93
C VAL A 440 3.73 -47.95 -31.72
N TYR A 441 3.66 -48.56 -30.53
CA TYR A 441 4.28 -48.00 -29.31
C TYR A 441 5.71 -48.53 -29.01
N GLY A 442 6.13 -49.63 -29.66
CA GLY A 442 7.48 -50.19 -29.49
C GLY A 442 8.58 -49.49 -30.31
N ALA A 443 8.22 -48.84 -31.43
CA ALA A 443 9.18 -48.14 -32.29
C ALA A 443 9.56 -46.75 -31.75
N GLY A 444 8.67 -46.08 -31.00
CA GLY A 444 8.94 -44.74 -30.45
C GLY A 444 9.96 -44.75 -29.31
N VAL A 445 9.96 -45.79 -28.47
CA VAL A 445 10.85 -45.85 -27.29
C VAL A 445 12.30 -46.17 -27.70
N LEU A 446 12.51 -46.98 -28.74
CA LEU A 446 13.85 -47.32 -29.24
C LEU A 446 14.52 -46.14 -29.99
N VAL A 447 13.74 -45.35 -30.75
CA VAL A 447 14.24 -44.14 -31.43
C VAL A 447 14.65 -43.06 -30.42
N THR A 448 13.95 -42.97 -29.29
CA THR A 448 14.27 -41.99 -28.25
C THR A 448 15.52 -42.39 -27.45
N ILE A 449 15.72 -43.68 -27.20
CA ILE A 449 16.91 -44.18 -26.48
C ILE A 449 18.17 -44.10 -27.38
N VAL A 450 18.06 -44.38 -28.68
CA VAL A 450 19.17 -44.25 -29.63
C VAL A 450 19.48 -42.77 -29.93
N ALA A 451 18.48 -41.88 -29.96
CA ALA A 451 18.71 -40.44 -30.10
C ALA A 451 19.41 -39.84 -28.86
N VAL A 452 19.07 -40.30 -27.66
CA VAL A 452 19.74 -39.87 -26.42
C VAL A 452 21.17 -40.44 -26.32
N TRP A 453 21.42 -41.65 -26.84
CA TRP A 453 22.75 -42.25 -26.86
C TRP A 453 23.67 -41.68 -27.95
N LEU A 454 23.15 -41.35 -29.13
CA LEU A 454 23.89 -40.64 -30.19
C LEU A 454 24.17 -39.18 -29.79
N ALA A 455 23.24 -38.50 -29.12
CA ALA A 455 23.48 -37.16 -28.57
C ALA A 455 24.52 -37.14 -27.42
N ALA A 456 24.71 -38.27 -26.73
CA ALA A 456 25.71 -38.41 -25.67
C ALA A 456 27.11 -38.78 -26.18
N THR A 457 27.26 -39.18 -27.45
CA THR A 457 28.55 -39.61 -28.04
C THR A 457 29.12 -38.65 -29.08
N ASP A 458 28.35 -37.66 -29.54
CA ASP A 458 28.83 -36.58 -30.43
C ASP A 458 29.57 -35.43 -29.72
N GLY A 459 30.09 -35.71 -28.52
CA GLY A 459 30.88 -34.79 -27.69
C GLY A 459 32.31 -34.54 -28.17
N GLN A 460 32.55 -34.47 -29.49
CA GLN A 460 33.84 -34.06 -30.06
C GLN A 460 33.68 -33.40 -31.46
N ALA A 461 33.09 -32.21 -31.55
CA ALA A 461 33.45 -31.15 -32.52
C ALA A 461 32.36 -30.06 -32.62
N ALA A 462 32.22 -29.21 -31.60
CA ALA A 462 31.57 -27.90 -31.77
C ALA A 462 32.05 -26.95 -30.66
N GLY A 463 33.21 -26.33 -30.88
CA GLY A 463 33.71 -25.27 -30.03
C GLY A 463 32.85 -24.01 -30.10
N LYS A 464 32.81 -23.29 -28.98
CA LYS A 464 32.28 -21.92 -28.78
C LYS A 464 30.74 -21.79 -28.67
N LYS A 465 30.21 -22.11 -27.49
CA LYS A 465 29.27 -21.28 -26.73
C LYS A 465 29.21 -21.86 -25.31
N LYS A 466 30.02 -21.31 -24.39
CA LYS A 466 29.99 -21.71 -22.99
C LYS A 466 28.61 -21.38 -22.42
N SER A 467 27.94 -22.42 -21.94
CA SER A 467 26.78 -22.37 -21.07
C SER A 467 27.07 -21.49 -19.86
N ARG A 468 26.16 -20.55 -19.60
CA ARG A 468 26.07 -19.74 -18.39
C ARG A 468 25.78 -20.69 -17.22
N GLU A 469 26.84 -21.13 -16.56
CA GLU A 469 26.76 -21.74 -15.24
C GLU A 469 26.11 -20.71 -14.31
N TYR A 470 24.94 -21.03 -13.77
CA TYR A 470 24.21 -20.17 -12.84
C TYR A 470 24.96 -20.15 -11.51
N ARG A 471 26.05 -19.37 -11.42
CA ARG A 471 26.68 -19.02 -10.14
C ARG A 471 25.62 -18.36 -9.28
N SER A 472 25.49 -18.78 -8.03
CA SER A 472 24.64 -18.09 -7.06
C SER A 472 25.05 -16.61 -7.00
N LYS A 473 24.08 -15.69 -6.98
CA LYS A 473 24.33 -14.23 -6.99
C LYS A 473 25.37 -13.79 -5.94
N ALA A 474 25.41 -14.47 -4.80
CA ALA A 474 26.37 -14.25 -3.73
C ALA A 474 27.85 -14.46 -4.13
N THR A 475 28.14 -15.40 -5.03
CA THR A 475 29.52 -15.73 -5.48
C THR A 475 29.95 -14.98 -6.73
N ALA A 476 29.05 -14.17 -7.31
CA ALA A 476 29.40 -13.32 -8.45
C ALA A 476 30.31 -12.17 -7.99
N GLN A 477 31.31 -11.86 -8.81
CA GLN A 477 32.22 -10.74 -8.55
C GLN A 477 31.56 -9.41 -8.90
N VAL A 478 31.81 -8.38 -8.10
CA VAL A 478 31.29 -7.03 -8.36
C VAL A 478 31.85 -6.48 -9.67
N ASN A 479 33.16 -6.59 -9.87
CA ASN A 479 33.87 -6.15 -11.08
C ASN A 479 33.80 -7.16 -12.24
N ASP A 480 32.72 -7.95 -12.35
CA ASP A 480 32.57 -8.90 -13.46
C ASP A 480 32.50 -8.16 -14.81
N ARG A 481 33.36 -8.56 -15.77
CA ARG A 481 33.48 -7.86 -17.05
C ARG A 481 32.21 -7.87 -17.90
N TYR A 482 31.39 -8.92 -17.81
CA TYR A 482 30.14 -8.98 -18.57
C TYR A 482 29.10 -8.07 -17.92
N PHE A 483 29.00 -8.09 -16.58
CA PHE A 483 28.13 -7.18 -15.84
C PHE A 483 28.47 -5.71 -16.12
N LEU A 484 29.75 -5.33 -16.13
CA LEU A 484 30.18 -3.95 -16.45
C LEU A 484 29.76 -3.52 -17.86
N SER A 485 29.89 -4.42 -18.84
CA SER A 485 29.47 -4.17 -20.22
C SER A 485 27.95 -4.00 -20.32
N ASP A 486 27.19 -4.85 -19.63
CA ASP A 486 25.73 -4.81 -19.60
C ASP A 486 25.24 -3.51 -18.96
N VAL A 487 25.75 -3.15 -17.77
CA VAL A 487 25.39 -1.90 -17.09
C VAL A 487 25.68 -0.69 -17.96
N THR A 488 26.85 -0.63 -18.60
CA THR A 488 27.19 0.50 -19.49
C THR A 488 26.26 0.57 -20.69
N SER A 489 25.82 -0.58 -21.24
CA SER A 489 24.84 -0.62 -22.32
C SER A 489 23.45 -0.16 -21.86
N TYR A 490 22.99 -0.61 -20.69
CA TYR A 490 21.65 -0.27 -20.16
C TYR A 490 21.57 1.15 -19.60
N ALA A 491 22.69 1.74 -19.20
CA ALA A 491 22.75 3.13 -18.78
C ALA A 491 22.41 4.11 -19.93
N ALA A 492 22.37 3.65 -21.18
CA ALA A 492 21.92 4.40 -22.36
C ALA A 492 22.61 5.77 -22.52
N GLY A 493 23.87 5.88 -22.09
CA GLY A 493 24.66 7.11 -22.14
C GLY A 493 24.55 8.02 -20.90
N ASN A 494 23.67 7.74 -19.94
CA ASN A 494 23.56 8.52 -18.71
C ASN A 494 24.82 8.44 -17.84
N PHE A 495 25.34 7.21 -17.67
CA PHE A 495 26.58 6.96 -16.94
C PHE A 495 27.34 5.76 -17.53
N THR A 496 28.61 5.64 -17.15
CA THR A 496 29.48 4.54 -17.52
C THR A 496 29.86 3.72 -16.29
N ALA A 497 29.94 2.40 -16.44
CA ALA A 497 30.45 1.51 -15.41
C ALA A 497 31.88 1.06 -15.72
N ALA A 498 32.71 0.95 -14.69
CA ALA A 498 34.06 0.39 -14.79
C ALA A 498 34.46 -0.32 -13.51
N ALA A 499 35.44 -1.22 -13.62
CA ALA A 499 36.02 -1.87 -12.45
C ALA A 499 36.73 -0.84 -11.56
N GLY A 500 36.24 -0.68 -10.33
CA GLY A 500 36.87 0.15 -9.32
C GLY A 500 37.86 -0.65 -8.48
N SER A 501 39.01 -0.05 -8.12
CA SER A 501 40.03 -0.74 -7.32
C SER A 501 39.53 -1.15 -5.93
N PHE A 502 38.57 -0.40 -5.37
CA PHE A 502 37.94 -0.68 -4.08
C PHE A 502 37.26 -2.05 -4.02
N PHE A 503 36.50 -2.42 -5.06
CA PHE A 503 35.78 -3.69 -5.14
C PHE A 503 36.58 -4.80 -5.85
N ASN A 504 37.89 -4.62 -6.04
CA ASN A 504 38.72 -5.65 -6.67
C ASN A 504 38.74 -6.91 -5.80
N GLY A 505 38.31 -8.03 -6.39
CA GLY A 505 38.24 -9.32 -5.71
C GLY A 505 36.99 -9.49 -4.83
N TRP A 506 36.15 -8.46 -4.67
CA TRP A 506 34.92 -8.55 -3.88
C TRP A 506 33.84 -9.30 -4.65
N THR A 507 33.15 -10.18 -3.94
CA THR A 507 31.88 -10.78 -4.34
C THR A 507 30.70 -9.99 -3.79
N TYR A 508 29.50 -10.22 -4.31
CA TYR A 508 28.29 -9.62 -3.72
C TYR A 508 28.04 -10.09 -2.28
N ALA A 509 28.52 -11.28 -1.88
CA ALA A 509 28.54 -11.66 -0.47
C ALA A 509 29.45 -10.73 0.35
N ASP A 510 30.65 -10.42 -0.13
CA ASP A 510 31.57 -9.51 0.55
C ASP A 510 30.98 -8.10 0.68
N VAL A 511 30.19 -7.65 -0.31
CA VAL A 511 29.41 -6.41 -0.22
C VAL A 511 28.35 -6.51 0.88
N SER A 512 27.59 -7.61 0.89
CA SER A 512 26.56 -7.87 1.90
C SER A 512 27.10 -7.86 3.32
N TYR A 513 28.28 -8.44 3.58
CA TYR A 513 28.86 -8.49 4.93
C TYR A 513 29.78 -7.30 5.26
N GLY A 514 30.53 -6.81 4.27
CA GLY A 514 31.58 -5.82 4.44
C GLY A 514 31.11 -4.37 4.42
N LEU A 515 29.91 -4.10 3.92
CA LEU A 515 29.24 -2.79 3.98
C LEU A 515 27.99 -2.80 4.87
N ASP A 516 27.76 -3.88 5.63
CA ASP A 516 26.62 -4.02 6.53
C ASP A 516 26.68 -3.04 7.72
N GLY A 517 25.52 -2.84 8.36
CA GLY A 517 25.40 -2.17 9.66
C GLY A 517 25.36 -0.64 9.61
N VAL A 518 25.52 -0.03 8.44
CA VAL A 518 25.22 1.39 8.24
C VAL A 518 23.72 1.55 8.03
N ALA A 519 23.10 2.41 8.83
CA ALA A 519 21.66 2.64 8.75
C ALA A 519 21.31 4.10 9.05
N VAL A 520 20.19 4.59 8.50
CA VAL A 520 19.67 5.94 8.83
C VAL A 520 19.35 6.06 10.32
N ARG A 521 18.96 4.94 10.94
CA ARG A 521 18.75 4.80 12.38
C ARG A 521 19.45 3.51 12.82
N GLY A 522 20.33 3.58 13.83
CA GLY A 522 21.02 2.41 14.37
C GLY A 522 20.07 1.43 15.06
N GLU A 523 19.36 0.59 14.30
CA GLU A 523 18.57 -0.50 14.86
C GLU A 523 19.51 -1.52 15.54
N GLY A 524 19.24 -1.86 16.81
CA GLY A 524 20.09 -2.74 17.61
C GLY A 524 21.18 -2.05 18.44
N MET A 525 21.28 -0.71 18.42
CA MET A 525 22.25 0.04 19.25
C MET A 525 21.67 0.40 20.62
N ILE A 526 22.48 0.21 21.67
CA ILE A 526 22.08 0.36 23.07
C ILE A 526 21.78 1.84 23.41
N GLY A 527 20.57 2.13 23.86
CA GLY A 527 20.23 3.40 24.53
C GLY A 527 19.94 4.59 23.61
N PHE A 528 19.19 4.37 22.52
CA PHE A 528 18.60 5.43 21.69
C PHE A 528 17.09 5.25 21.53
N ALA A 529 16.32 5.74 22.51
CA ALA A 529 14.88 5.91 22.42
C ALA A 529 14.58 7.41 22.27
N GLY A 530 14.33 7.87 21.04
CA GLY A 530 13.98 9.26 20.74
C GLY A 530 13.34 9.37 19.35
N ALA A 531 12.48 10.38 19.15
CA ALA A 531 11.97 10.74 17.84
C ALA A 531 13.08 11.49 17.06
N LEU A 532 13.21 11.22 15.76
CA LEU A 532 14.12 11.98 14.90
C LEU A 532 13.62 13.43 14.81
N GLN A 533 14.44 14.36 15.31
CA GLN A 533 14.14 15.78 15.28
C GLN A 533 14.25 16.27 13.83
N ARG A 534 13.12 16.70 13.25
CA ARG A 534 13.14 17.41 11.97
C ARG A 534 13.73 18.79 12.17
N CYS A 535 14.44 19.29 11.17
CA CYS A 535 14.90 20.67 11.18
C CYS A 535 13.67 21.58 11.30
N GLN A 536 13.74 22.55 12.21
CA GLN A 536 12.68 23.56 12.37
C GLN A 536 12.51 24.29 11.03
N ASP A 537 11.28 24.74 10.72
CA ASP A 537 10.95 25.39 9.44
C ASP A 537 11.63 26.75 9.22
N GLU A 538 12.53 27.18 10.11
CA GLU A 538 13.44 28.33 9.99
C GLU A 538 14.31 28.31 8.71
N THR A 539 14.25 27.23 7.90
CA THR A 539 14.76 27.24 6.52
C THR A 539 14.02 28.21 5.58
N ASP A 540 12.82 28.65 5.97
CA ASP A 540 12.09 29.74 5.30
C ASP A 540 12.66 31.13 5.69
N ASP A 541 13.34 31.24 6.84
CA ASP A 541 14.00 32.46 7.35
C ASP A 541 15.48 32.56 6.93
N LEU A 542 15.98 31.64 6.10
CA LEU A 542 17.29 31.78 5.47
C LEU A 542 17.26 33.02 4.56
N GLU A 543 17.88 34.11 5.03
CA GLU A 543 17.92 35.41 4.36
C GLU A 543 18.16 35.28 2.84
N GLY A 544 17.17 35.71 2.07
CA GLY A 544 17.28 36.26 0.71
C GLY A 544 18.16 35.55 -0.34
N GLY A 545 17.53 34.86 -1.30
CA GLY A 545 18.14 34.64 -2.61
C GLY A 545 17.68 33.38 -3.36
N ALA A 546 17.61 33.47 -4.68
CA ALA A 546 17.53 32.29 -5.54
C ALA A 546 18.87 31.55 -5.51
N VAL A 547 18.88 30.27 -5.13
CA VAL A 547 20.09 29.43 -5.24
C VAL A 547 20.47 29.24 -6.73
N PRO A 548 21.77 29.17 -7.06
CA PRO A 548 22.19 29.01 -8.45
C PRO A 548 21.73 27.67 -9.04
N PRO A 549 21.55 27.57 -10.38
CA PRO A 549 21.10 26.35 -11.04
C PRO A 549 22.09 25.18 -10.91
N ALA A 550 23.37 25.48 -10.73
CA ALA A 550 24.42 24.53 -10.39
C ALA A 550 25.33 25.14 -9.31
N TYR A 551 25.85 24.29 -8.44
CA TYR A 551 26.75 24.64 -7.37
C TYR A 551 27.70 23.49 -7.11
N ASP A 552 29.01 23.78 -7.09
CA ASP A 552 30.05 22.83 -6.72
C ASP A 552 30.93 23.48 -5.64
N LEU A 553 30.95 22.88 -4.45
CA LEU A 553 31.78 23.36 -3.35
C LEU A 553 33.26 23.48 -3.74
N ARG A 554 33.76 22.56 -4.58
CA ARG A 554 35.17 22.49 -4.98
C ARG A 554 35.59 23.73 -5.74
N ASP A 555 34.70 24.25 -6.58
CA ASP A 555 34.95 25.44 -7.40
C ASP A 555 34.70 26.73 -6.62
N GLN A 556 33.64 26.74 -5.79
CA GLN A 556 33.16 27.97 -5.15
C GLN A 556 33.90 28.30 -3.85
N LYS A 557 34.24 27.28 -3.04
CA LYS A 557 34.97 27.43 -1.78
C LYS A 557 35.99 26.28 -1.61
N PRO A 558 37.06 26.23 -2.43
CA PRO A 558 38.06 25.15 -2.38
C PRO A 558 38.72 25.01 -1.00
N GLY A 559 38.86 26.11 -0.25
CA GLY A 559 39.39 26.11 1.12
C GLY A 559 38.54 25.35 2.14
N CYS A 560 37.24 25.15 1.84
CA CYS A 560 36.28 24.48 2.71
C CYS A 560 35.95 23.05 2.25
N GLU A 561 36.55 22.59 1.17
CA GLU A 561 36.50 21.18 0.78
C GLU A 561 37.45 20.39 1.70
N SER A 562 36.94 19.33 2.32
CA SER A 562 37.59 18.63 3.43
C SER A 562 38.77 17.71 3.05
N GLY A 563 39.52 18.02 2.00
CA GLY A 563 40.73 17.30 1.60
C GLY A 563 40.46 15.97 0.91
N GLU A 564 41.43 15.06 0.93
CA GLU A 564 41.39 13.85 0.10
C GLU A 564 40.20 12.91 0.37
N VAL A 565 39.71 12.25 -0.69
CA VAL A 565 38.67 11.21 -0.60
C VAL A 565 39.21 9.99 0.16
N TYR A 566 38.53 9.64 1.25
CA TYR A 566 38.86 8.46 2.06
C TYR A 566 38.57 7.16 1.32
N SER A 567 39.36 6.12 1.61
CA SER A 567 39.03 4.73 1.30
C SER A 567 38.75 3.99 2.60
N GLN A 568 37.49 3.62 2.83
CA GLN A 568 37.08 2.96 4.07
C GLN A 568 37.57 1.50 4.20
N GLY A 569 38.02 0.87 3.10
CA GLY A 569 38.34 -0.56 3.04
C GLY A 569 37.16 -1.46 3.46
N ASN A 570 37.46 -2.62 4.08
CA ASN A 570 36.46 -3.57 4.58
C ASN A 570 35.82 -3.14 5.92
N CYS A 571 35.70 -1.82 6.15
CA CYS A 571 35.12 -1.26 7.36
C CYS A 571 33.93 -0.39 6.98
N SER A 572 32.76 -0.69 7.53
CA SER A 572 31.50 0.04 7.30
C SER A 572 31.48 1.42 7.97
N SER A 573 32.51 2.23 7.71
CA SER A 573 32.75 3.53 8.37
C SER A 573 32.21 4.74 7.61
N SER A 574 31.40 4.53 6.56
CA SER A 574 30.84 5.62 5.75
C SER A 574 30.03 6.62 6.57
N TYR A 575 29.28 6.14 7.59
CA TYR A 575 28.54 7.00 8.53
C TYR A 575 29.45 7.98 9.27
N ALA A 576 30.64 7.54 9.70
CA ALA A 576 31.62 8.35 10.41
C ALA A 576 32.35 9.32 9.47
N ILE A 577 32.77 8.83 8.30
CA ILE A 577 33.46 9.62 7.28
C ILE A 577 32.55 10.74 6.79
N ALA A 578 31.30 10.45 6.44
CA ALA A 578 30.37 11.44 5.91
C ALA A 578 30.05 12.52 6.95
N ALA A 579 29.87 12.15 8.23
CA ALA A 579 29.60 13.09 9.32
C ALA A 579 30.80 14.01 9.61
N ALA A 580 32.00 13.44 9.74
CA ALA A 580 33.23 14.21 9.98
C ALA A 580 33.55 15.13 8.79
N THR A 581 33.36 14.65 7.55
CA THR A 581 33.54 15.42 6.31
C THR A 581 32.58 16.60 6.27
N ALA A 582 31.29 16.38 6.52
CA ALA A 582 30.29 17.44 6.54
C ALA A 582 30.59 18.49 7.61
N LEU A 583 30.87 18.07 8.85
CA LEU A 583 31.15 18.99 9.95
C LEU A 583 32.42 19.83 9.70
N SER A 584 33.48 19.21 9.17
CA SER A 584 34.72 19.90 8.80
C SER A 584 34.46 21.06 7.86
N SER A 585 33.72 20.81 6.77
CA SER A 585 33.35 21.85 5.81
C SER A 585 32.45 22.90 6.44
N ARG A 586 31.50 22.52 7.31
CA ARG A 586 30.57 23.47 7.94
C ARG A 586 31.26 24.45 8.90
N PHE A 587 32.31 24.03 9.60
CA PHE A 587 33.16 24.96 10.36
C PHE A 587 33.87 25.98 9.46
N CYS A 588 34.38 25.54 8.31
CA CYS A 588 34.94 26.46 7.33
C CYS A 588 33.89 27.41 6.71
N PHE A 589 32.62 26.99 6.60
CA PHE A 589 31.56 27.88 6.13
C PHE A 589 31.23 29.00 7.13
N SER A 590 31.31 28.72 8.43
CA SER A 590 31.10 29.74 9.46
C SER A 590 32.25 30.72 9.57
N ASP A 591 33.50 30.24 9.53
CA ASP A 591 34.68 31.10 9.56
C ASP A 591 35.76 30.50 8.66
N PRO A 592 35.83 30.95 7.39
CA PRO A 592 36.82 30.47 6.43
C PRO A 592 38.25 30.77 6.84
N GLU A 593 38.51 31.86 7.58
CA GLU A 593 39.87 32.24 7.97
C GLU A 593 40.39 31.34 9.10
N ALA A 594 39.55 31.05 10.09
CA ALA A 594 39.92 30.20 11.21
C ALA A 594 39.97 28.70 10.86
N TYR A 595 39.09 28.24 9.96
CA TYR A 595 38.88 26.81 9.73
C TYR A 595 39.18 26.32 8.31
N ALA A 596 39.81 27.12 7.44
CA ALA A 596 40.30 26.65 6.15
C ALA A 596 41.10 25.34 6.28
N GLN A 597 40.79 24.35 5.43
CA GLN A 597 41.45 23.04 5.40
C GLN A 597 41.36 22.25 6.72
N THR A 598 40.47 22.62 7.64
CA THR A 598 40.22 21.82 8.85
C THR A 598 39.64 20.48 8.44
N ARG A 599 40.29 19.39 8.88
CA ARG A 599 39.80 18.02 8.72
C ARG A 599 39.60 17.42 10.10
N LEU A 600 38.39 16.97 10.39
CA LEU A 600 38.05 16.29 11.63
C LEU A 600 38.21 14.79 11.47
N SER A 601 38.69 14.12 12.53
CA SER A 601 39.01 12.69 12.51
C SER A 601 37.75 11.81 12.45
N PRO A 602 37.51 11.07 11.34
CA PRO A 602 36.49 10.03 11.32
C PRO A 602 36.91 8.81 12.16
N GLN A 603 38.22 8.58 12.29
CA GLN A 603 38.76 7.45 13.07
C GLN A 603 38.38 7.55 14.54
N GLN A 604 38.35 8.76 15.10
CA GLN A 604 37.90 8.95 16.47
C GLN A 604 36.47 8.43 16.66
N ILE A 605 35.56 8.66 15.71
CA ILE A 605 34.20 8.12 15.78
C ILE A 605 34.24 6.59 15.76
N VAL A 606 34.94 6.02 14.78
CA VAL A 606 35.03 4.56 14.58
C VAL A 606 35.62 3.86 15.81
N SER A 607 36.63 4.45 16.45
CA SER A 607 37.35 3.86 17.57
C SER A 607 36.73 4.16 18.94
N CYS A 608 36.14 5.35 19.13
CA CYS A 608 35.72 5.85 20.45
C CYS A 608 34.22 5.93 20.69
N ASP A 609 33.38 5.91 19.65
CA ASP A 609 31.94 5.90 19.87
C ASP A 609 31.46 4.51 20.26
N LYS A 610 31.24 4.32 21.57
CA LYS A 610 30.74 3.07 22.14
C LYS A 610 29.28 2.76 21.79
N LYS A 611 28.52 3.73 21.27
CA LYS A 611 27.13 3.50 20.85
C LYS A 611 27.04 2.98 19.41
N SER A 612 27.98 3.37 18.56
CA SER A 612 28.17 2.78 17.22
C SER A 612 28.93 1.44 17.31
N GLN A 613 28.94 0.66 16.22
CA GLN A 613 29.62 -0.63 16.16
C GLN A 613 31.01 -0.54 15.48
N GLY A 614 31.56 0.67 15.40
CA GLY A 614 32.85 0.94 14.76
C GLY A 614 32.86 0.46 13.31
N CYS A 615 33.78 -0.45 12.97
CA CYS A 615 33.88 -1.00 11.62
C CYS A 615 32.74 -1.93 11.18
N ASN A 616 31.88 -2.35 12.11
CA ASN A 616 30.68 -3.13 11.78
C ASN A 616 29.47 -2.25 11.47
N GLY A 617 29.63 -0.92 11.42
CA GLY A 617 28.58 0.01 11.04
C GLY A 617 28.12 0.94 12.18
N GLY A 618 27.26 1.88 11.81
CA GLY A 618 26.85 2.99 12.65
C GLY A 618 25.59 3.67 12.11
N GLY A 619 24.87 4.34 13.01
CA GLY A 619 23.74 5.19 12.63
C GLY A 619 24.25 6.49 12.00
N ILE A 620 23.71 6.84 10.83
CA ILE A 620 24.01 8.10 10.14
C ILE A 620 23.52 9.29 10.96
N ASP A 621 22.43 9.12 11.73
CA ASP A 621 21.90 10.09 12.68
C ASP A 621 22.63 10.02 14.05
N SER A 622 22.74 8.84 14.63
CA SER A 622 23.14 8.65 16.03
C SER A 622 24.59 9.05 16.31
N VAL A 623 25.43 9.05 15.28
CA VAL A 623 26.81 9.55 15.32
C VAL A 623 26.88 11.02 15.77
N TRP A 624 25.90 11.84 15.40
CA TRP A 624 25.90 13.26 15.74
C TRP A 624 25.77 13.50 17.24
N SER A 625 25.02 12.64 17.96
CA SER A 625 24.97 12.72 19.43
C SER A 625 26.32 12.42 20.09
N TYR A 626 27.19 11.61 19.47
CA TYR A 626 28.57 11.46 19.96
C TYR A 626 29.35 12.77 19.74
N ILE A 627 29.23 13.36 18.55
CA ILE A 627 29.93 14.58 18.16
C ILE A 627 29.54 15.77 19.05
N GLU A 628 28.26 15.89 19.41
CA GLU A 628 27.76 16.91 20.35
C GLU A 628 28.41 16.78 21.73
N ARG A 629 28.38 15.57 22.30
CA ARG A 629 28.88 15.34 23.67
C ARG A 629 30.39 15.40 23.76
N ARG A 630 31.08 14.79 22.79
CA ARG A 630 32.52 14.51 22.88
C ARG A 630 33.38 15.37 21.98
N GLY A 631 32.84 15.91 20.89
CA GLY A 631 33.59 16.62 19.85
C GLY A 631 34.55 15.71 19.08
N LEU A 632 35.06 16.23 17.96
CA LEU A 632 36.07 15.57 17.14
C LEU A 632 37.38 16.34 17.18
N PHE A 633 38.49 15.61 17.26
CA PHE A 633 39.83 16.16 17.07
C PHE A 633 40.11 16.41 15.59
N PRO A 634 41.06 17.30 15.28
CA PRO A 634 41.66 17.35 13.96
C PRO A 634 42.26 15.99 13.57
N GLU A 635 42.15 15.65 12.31
CA GLU A 635 42.65 14.39 11.75
C GLU A 635 44.18 14.27 11.91
N SER A 636 44.91 15.38 11.94
CA SER A 636 46.35 15.38 12.25
C SER A 636 46.69 14.76 13.62
N CYS A 637 45.72 14.71 14.53
CA CYS A 637 45.90 14.14 15.86
C CYS A 637 45.46 12.67 15.94
N VAL A 638 44.38 12.32 15.24
CA VAL A 638 43.91 10.93 15.12
C VAL A 638 43.70 10.62 13.64
N PRO A 639 44.76 10.18 12.92
CA PRO A 639 44.68 9.94 11.48
C PRO A 639 43.70 8.81 11.13
N PHE A 640 43.07 8.91 9.96
CA PHE A 640 42.23 7.82 9.46
C PHE A 640 43.07 6.63 9.01
N ALA A 641 42.96 5.50 9.72
CA ALA A 641 43.71 4.28 9.46
C ALA A 641 42.91 3.23 8.68
N GLY A 642 41.63 3.49 8.40
CA GLY A 642 40.74 2.53 7.74
C GLY A 642 40.36 1.37 8.65
N ALA A 643 40.21 0.17 8.09
CA ALA A 643 39.68 -1.04 8.76
C ALA A 643 40.50 -1.60 9.95
N THR A 644 41.57 -0.92 10.36
CA THR A 644 42.36 -1.28 11.54
C THR A 644 41.75 -0.67 12.81
N LYS A 645 41.52 -1.52 13.83
CA LYS A 645 41.09 -1.09 15.17
C LYS A 645 42.18 -0.23 15.81
N ALA A 646 42.13 1.09 15.61
CA ALA A 646 42.89 2.01 16.45
C ALA A 646 42.27 2.02 17.86
N GLU A 647 43.09 1.96 18.92
CA GLU A 647 42.60 2.10 20.29
C GLU A 647 41.94 3.47 20.49
N CYS A 648 40.86 3.52 21.28
CA CYS A 648 40.28 4.79 21.72
C CYS A 648 41.16 5.46 22.78
N LYS A 649 42.35 5.90 22.37
CA LYS A 649 43.26 6.69 23.18
C LYS A 649 43.96 7.68 22.26
N SER A 650 44.01 8.93 22.71
CA SER A 650 44.71 9.98 22.00
C SER A 650 45.28 10.94 23.05
N ASP A 651 46.57 11.23 22.99
CA ASP A 651 47.23 12.24 23.84
C ASP A 651 46.96 13.68 23.32
N CYS A 652 45.83 13.84 22.63
CA CYS A 652 45.41 15.07 21.99
C CYS A 652 44.83 16.05 23.01
N ASP A 653 45.23 17.31 22.89
CA ASP A 653 44.74 18.42 23.69
C ASP A 653 43.20 18.57 23.57
N PRO A 654 42.43 18.34 24.66
CA PRO A 654 40.97 18.41 24.65
C PRO A 654 40.39 19.74 24.16
N GLU A 655 41.14 20.85 24.25
CA GLU A 655 40.69 22.17 23.79
C GLU A 655 40.57 22.27 22.27
N LYS A 656 41.29 21.42 21.53
CA LYS A 656 41.25 21.39 20.05
C LYS A 656 40.03 20.68 19.47
N LYS A 657 39.10 20.22 20.31
CA LYS A 657 37.91 19.50 19.85
C LYS A 657 36.85 20.43 19.30
N LEU A 658 36.40 20.13 18.09
CA LEU A 658 35.26 20.82 17.49
C LEU A 658 33.98 19.98 17.67
N LYS A 659 32.91 20.62 18.15
CA LYS A 659 31.64 19.96 18.48
C LYS A 659 30.55 20.34 17.50
N ALA A 660 29.54 19.48 17.39
CA ALA A 660 28.26 19.86 16.84
C ALA A 660 27.41 20.45 17.97
N MET A 661 26.60 21.46 17.66
CA MET A 661 25.68 22.06 18.61
C MET A 661 24.39 21.25 18.72
N ASP A 662 23.86 20.84 17.57
CA ASP A 662 22.67 20.01 17.42
C ASP A 662 22.69 19.32 16.04
N HIS A 663 21.77 18.40 15.79
CA HIS A 663 21.54 17.80 14.49
C HIS A 663 20.05 17.59 14.20
N CYS A 664 19.68 17.56 12.92
CA CYS A 664 18.29 17.35 12.52
C CYS A 664 18.18 16.67 11.15
N ILE A 665 16.98 16.15 10.86
CA ILE A 665 16.64 15.65 9.53
C ILE A 665 16.02 16.76 8.68
N LEU A 666 16.57 16.96 7.50
CA LEU A 666 16.03 17.82 6.46
C LEU A 666 15.45 16.98 5.31
N GLY A 667 14.30 17.44 4.79
CA GLY A 667 13.66 16.84 3.63
C GLY A 667 13.26 17.89 2.61
N GLY A 668 13.39 17.54 1.32
CA GLY A 668 12.93 18.36 0.20
C GLY A 668 14.05 19.09 -0.53
N GLU A 669 14.05 18.98 -1.87
CA GLU A 669 15.12 19.43 -2.75
C GLU A 669 15.50 20.91 -2.53
N LYS A 670 14.52 21.82 -2.50
CA LYS A 670 14.77 23.26 -2.32
C LYS A 670 15.44 23.57 -0.98
N LYS A 671 14.99 22.93 0.10
CA LYS A 671 15.53 23.11 1.44
C LYS A 671 16.97 22.59 1.51
N ILE A 672 17.24 21.42 0.93
CA ILE A 672 18.59 20.84 0.86
C ILE A 672 19.55 21.75 0.10
N LYS A 673 19.18 22.23 -1.10
CA LYS A 673 20.02 23.14 -1.88
C LYS A 673 20.38 24.39 -1.10
N ARG A 674 19.39 24.98 -0.43
CA ARG A 674 19.59 26.19 0.37
C ARG A 674 20.50 25.95 1.57
N GLU A 675 20.31 24.83 2.27
CA GLU A 675 21.16 24.45 3.40
C GLU A 675 22.62 24.23 2.97
N VAL A 676 22.83 23.50 1.88
CA VAL A 676 24.18 23.26 1.32
C VAL A 676 24.84 24.57 0.85
N TYR A 677 24.07 25.46 0.22
CA TYR A 677 24.57 26.75 -0.27
C TYR A 677 25.01 27.68 0.87
N ASN A 678 24.15 27.83 1.87
CA ASN A 678 24.35 28.84 2.91
C ASN A 678 25.28 28.37 4.02
N ARG A 679 25.16 27.11 4.43
CA ARG A 679 25.80 26.59 5.66
C ARG A 679 26.74 25.42 5.40
N GLY A 680 26.80 24.92 4.17
CA GLY A 680 27.76 23.89 3.76
C GLY A 680 27.20 22.46 3.73
N PRO A 681 28.06 21.48 3.40
CA PRO A 681 27.66 20.11 3.06
C PRO A 681 26.80 19.39 4.10
N VAL A 682 25.98 18.45 3.61
CA VAL A 682 25.04 17.65 4.42
C VAL A 682 25.21 16.16 4.15
N VAL A 683 24.77 15.29 5.06
CA VAL A 683 24.95 13.84 4.93
C VAL A 683 23.68 13.19 4.36
N ALA A 684 23.83 12.36 3.34
CA ALA A 684 22.74 11.70 2.65
C ALA A 684 22.87 10.17 2.73
N PRO A 685 21.78 9.46 3.09
CA PRO A 685 21.70 8.02 2.91
C PRO A 685 21.48 7.65 1.45
N VAL A 686 22.24 6.66 0.96
CA VAL A 686 22.15 6.10 -0.39
C VAL A 686 21.83 4.62 -0.27
N LEU A 687 20.77 4.18 -0.97
CA LEU A 687 20.46 2.76 -1.10
C LEU A 687 21.40 2.13 -2.13
N LEU A 688 22.16 1.12 -1.72
CA LEU A 688 23.15 0.49 -2.61
C LEU A 688 22.45 -0.39 -3.66
N LYS A 689 22.60 -0.01 -4.92
CA LYS A 689 22.28 -0.83 -6.09
C LYS A 689 23.56 -1.50 -6.61
N ASP A 690 23.43 -2.66 -7.25
CA ASP A 690 24.58 -3.35 -7.88
C ASP A 690 25.28 -2.48 -8.94
N ASP A 691 24.51 -1.78 -9.77
CA ASP A 691 25.06 -0.88 -10.79
C ASP A 691 25.73 0.38 -10.22
N PHE A 692 25.34 0.83 -9.02
CA PHE A 692 26.02 1.93 -8.33
C PHE A 692 27.42 1.53 -7.87
N LEU A 693 27.62 0.27 -7.44
CA LEU A 693 28.95 -0.20 -6.98
C LEU A 693 30.02 -0.06 -8.05
N VAL A 694 29.62 -0.15 -9.32
CA VAL A 694 30.52 -0.12 -10.48
C VAL A 694 30.49 1.22 -11.23
N TYR A 695 29.86 2.26 -10.67
CA TYR A 695 29.80 3.59 -11.27
C TYR A 695 31.20 4.18 -11.51
N LYS A 696 31.44 4.74 -12.70
CA LYS A 696 32.69 5.42 -13.06
C LYS A 696 32.54 6.89 -13.44
N GLY A 697 31.47 7.28 -14.11
CA GLY A 697 31.28 8.67 -14.55
C GLY A 697 29.98 8.89 -15.30
N GLY A 698 29.61 10.16 -15.46
CA GLY A 698 28.31 10.58 -15.99
C GLY A 698 27.33 10.95 -14.86
N VAL A 699 26.04 10.98 -15.16
CA VAL A 699 24.99 11.17 -14.16
C VAL A 699 24.37 9.81 -13.85
N TYR A 700 24.66 9.27 -12.67
CA TYR A 700 24.12 8.00 -12.22
C TYR A 700 22.59 8.09 -12.09
N THR A 701 21.92 7.31 -12.92
CA THR A 701 20.50 6.99 -12.85
C THR A 701 20.42 5.47 -12.76
N PRO A 702 19.75 4.89 -11.75
CA PRO A 702 19.62 3.44 -11.66
C PRO A 702 19.03 2.88 -12.95
N THR A 703 19.65 1.84 -13.47
CA THR A 703 19.13 1.13 -14.63
C THR A 703 17.85 0.35 -14.26
N ASP A 704 17.00 0.03 -15.23
CA ASP A 704 15.77 -0.76 -14.99
C ASP A 704 16.06 -2.16 -14.42
N TYR A 705 17.30 -2.64 -14.55
CA TYR A 705 17.77 -3.94 -14.06
C TYR A 705 18.59 -3.84 -12.77
N ALA A 706 18.73 -2.63 -12.21
CA ALA A 706 19.47 -2.37 -10.99
C ALA A 706 18.84 -3.09 -9.80
N ASN A 707 19.56 -4.02 -9.20
CA ASN A 707 19.08 -4.74 -8.02
C ASN A 707 19.52 -4.04 -6.74
N GLN A 708 18.58 -3.93 -5.80
CA GLN A 708 18.90 -3.56 -4.42
C GLN A 708 19.84 -4.59 -3.80
N GLN A 709 20.88 -4.09 -3.14
CA GLN A 709 21.74 -4.92 -2.30
C GLN A 709 21.18 -5.01 -0.89
N TYR A 710 21.33 -6.20 -0.29
CA TYR A 710 20.80 -6.52 1.02
C TYR A 710 21.92 -7.03 1.93
N GLY A 711 21.83 -6.67 3.20
CA GLY A 711 22.66 -7.22 4.25
C GLY A 711 22.28 -8.67 4.57
N PRO A 712 23.05 -9.34 5.44
CA PRO A 712 22.86 -10.75 5.76
C PRO A 712 21.53 -11.06 6.44
N ASN A 713 20.86 -10.08 7.05
CA ASN A 713 19.56 -10.28 7.69
C ASN A 713 18.37 -9.81 6.81
N GLY A 714 18.63 -9.46 5.54
CA GLY A 714 17.61 -9.11 4.55
C GLY A 714 17.20 -7.64 4.52
N GLU A 715 17.85 -6.78 5.30
CA GLU A 715 17.74 -5.32 5.23
C GLU A 715 18.39 -4.74 3.97
N PRO A 716 17.82 -3.71 3.32
CA PRO A 716 18.49 -2.99 2.26
C PRO A 716 19.79 -2.35 2.78
N LEU A 717 20.91 -2.60 2.10
CA LEU A 717 22.16 -1.92 2.43
C LEU A 717 22.04 -0.41 2.18
N VAL A 718 22.38 0.36 3.21
CA VAL A 718 22.44 1.81 3.18
C VAL A 718 23.90 2.23 3.28
N HIS A 719 24.27 3.24 2.51
CA HIS A 719 25.60 3.86 2.54
C HIS A 719 25.47 5.36 2.79
N ALA A 720 26.41 5.96 3.51
CA ALA A 720 26.38 7.40 3.79
C ALA A 720 27.35 8.14 2.87
N VAL A 721 26.86 9.19 2.21
CA VAL A 721 27.68 10.09 1.38
C VAL A 721 27.47 11.53 1.81
N THR A 722 28.38 12.42 1.46
CA THR A 722 28.25 13.86 1.74
C THR A 722 27.81 14.59 0.48
N ILE A 723 26.66 15.29 0.50
CA ILE A 723 26.23 16.18 -0.59
C ILE A 723 27.05 17.45 -0.49
N ILE A 724 27.81 17.75 -1.55
CA ILE A 724 28.67 18.94 -1.65
C ILE A 724 28.19 19.91 -2.73
N GLY A 725 27.18 19.55 -3.52
CA GLY A 725 26.67 20.40 -4.57
C GLY A 725 25.55 19.79 -5.39
N TRP A 726 25.18 20.47 -6.48
CA TRP A 726 24.17 20.02 -7.44
C TRP A 726 24.43 20.63 -8.82
N GLY A 727 23.81 20.05 -9.84
CA GLY A 727 23.84 20.64 -11.18
C GLY A 727 22.81 20.02 -12.11
N ARG A 728 22.99 20.29 -13.41
CA ARG A 728 22.23 19.68 -14.50
C ARG A 728 23.18 19.24 -15.60
N SER A 729 22.99 18.03 -16.11
CA SER A 729 23.65 17.52 -17.31
C SER A 729 22.58 17.08 -18.29
N GLU A 730 22.58 17.63 -19.51
CA GLU A 730 21.62 17.27 -20.57
C GLU A 730 20.13 17.34 -20.12
N GLY A 731 19.80 18.28 -19.23
CA GLY A 731 18.45 18.45 -18.67
C GLY A 731 18.17 17.62 -17.39
N THR A 732 19.01 16.64 -17.06
CA THR A 732 18.87 15.78 -15.88
C THR A 732 19.49 16.45 -14.64
N PRO A 733 18.69 16.77 -13.60
CA PRO A 733 19.21 17.34 -12.35
C PRO A 733 19.91 16.27 -11.51
N TYR A 734 21.04 16.61 -10.91
CA TYR A 734 21.83 15.69 -10.08
C TYR A 734 22.34 16.32 -8.80
N TRP A 735 22.49 15.52 -7.74
CA TRP A 735 23.29 15.82 -6.57
C TRP A 735 24.75 15.46 -6.83
N LEU A 736 25.67 16.35 -6.47
CA LEU A 736 27.11 16.07 -6.44
C LEU A 736 27.46 15.58 -5.03
N VAL A 737 27.96 14.35 -4.93
CA VAL A 737 28.28 13.70 -3.66
C VAL A 737 29.74 13.29 -3.57
N LYS A 738 30.32 13.42 -2.39
CA LYS A 738 31.64 12.88 -2.02
C LYS A 738 31.46 11.53 -1.33
N ASN A 739 32.16 10.52 -1.82
CA ASN A 739 32.06 9.13 -1.33
C ASN A 739 33.26 8.76 -0.42
N SER A 740 33.28 7.52 0.06
CA SER A 740 34.29 6.94 0.98
C SER A 740 34.95 5.67 0.44
N TRP A 741 34.95 5.47 -0.88
CA TRP A 741 35.55 4.29 -1.56
C TRP A 741 36.87 4.60 -2.29
N GLY A 742 37.51 5.71 -1.95
CA GLY A 742 38.77 6.16 -2.54
C GLY A 742 38.61 6.84 -3.90
N LYS A 743 39.72 7.43 -4.38
CA LYS A 743 39.76 8.23 -5.61
C LYS A 743 39.54 7.42 -6.89
N ASP A 744 39.91 6.14 -6.90
CA ASP A 744 39.79 5.33 -8.13
C ASP A 744 38.33 5.02 -8.50
N TRP A 745 37.42 5.08 -7.52
CA TRP A 745 36.00 4.84 -7.71
C TRP A 745 35.27 6.11 -8.17
N GLY A 746 34.33 5.96 -9.11
CA GLY A 746 33.58 7.10 -9.64
C GLY A 746 34.47 8.16 -10.32
N GLU A 747 34.04 9.41 -10.20
CA GLU A 747 34.70 10.60 -10.73
C GLU A 747 35.69 11.15 -9.69
N ASP A 748 36.82 10.46 -9.54
CA ASP A 748 37.85 10.77 -8.53
C ASP A 748 37.36 10.69 -7.08
N GLY A 749 36.47 9.74 -6.80
CA GLY A 749 35.83 9.56 -5.49
C GLY A 749 34.53 10.34 -5.29
N TYR A 750 34.08 11.04 -6.33
CA TYR A 750 32.80 11.75 -6.37
C TYR A 750 31.81 11.05 -7.29
N ALA A 751 30.52 11.32 -7.09
CA ALA A 751 29.47 10.85 -7.97
C ALA A 751 28.42 11.93 -8.21
N ARG A 752 27.80 11.89 -9.39
CA ARG A 752 26.64 12.70 -9.73
C ARG A 752 25.41 11.79 -9.74
N ILE A 753 24.52 11.94 -8.77
CA ILE A 753 23.35 11.07 -8.59
C ILE A 753 22.09 11.82 -8.99
N THR A 754 21.27 11.21 -9.86
CA THR A 754 20.02 11.81 -10.35
C THR A 754 19.04 12.08 -9.21
N MET A 755 18.49 13.29 -9.14
CA MET A 755 17.50 13.68 -8.13
C MET A 755 16.15 12.99 -8.36
N GLY A 756 15.45 12.63 -7.28
CA GLY A 756 14.08 12.12 -7.34
C GLY A 756 13.96 10.66 -7.79
N THR A 757 15.07 9.92 -7.83
CA THR A 757 15.10 8.48 -8.13
C THR A 757 14.83 7.60 -6.91
N GLY A 758 14.91 8.17 -5.70
CA GLY A 758 14.77 7.45 -4.43
C GLY A 758 16.00 6.63 -4.01
N VAL A 759 17.09 6.62 -4.81
CA VAL A 759 18.36 5.99 -4.42
C VAL A 759 19.07 6.81 -3.37
N LEU A 760 19.27 8.10 -3.60
CA LEU A 760 19.63 9.03 -2.55
C LEU A 760 18.34 9.42 -1.83
N ARG A 761 18.27 9.26 -0.51
CA ARG A 761 17.05 9.46 0.28
C ARG A 761 16.88 10.94 0.65
N GLU A 762 16.34 11.74 -0.27
CA GLU A 762 16.18 13.20 -0.09
C GLU A 762 15.23 13.59 1.05
N GLU A 763 14.45 12.65 1.61
CA GLU A 763 13.59 12.87 2.76
C GLU A 763 14.28 12.62 4.12
N SER A 764 15.52 12.11 4.11
CA SER A 764 16.28 11.68 5.29
C SER A 764 17.70 12.25 5.33
N ILE A 765 17.88 13.50 4.87
CA ILE A 765 19.18 14.18 4.90
C ILE A 765 19.50 14.59 6.32
N ILE A 766 20.71 14.29 6.79
CA ILE A 766 21.17 14.67 8.13
C ILE A 766 21.99 15.96 8.06
N VAL A 767 21.59 16.94 8.86
CA VAL A 767 22.25 18.24 9.01
C VAL A 767 22.78 18.35 10.43
N GLY A 768 24.08 18.57 10.59
CA GLY A 768 24.70 18.87 11.88
C GLY A 768 25.14 20.33 11.95
N TYR A 769 24.80 21.04 13.01
CA TYR A 769 25.16 22.45 13.17
C TYR A 769 26.53 22.58 13.86
N ALA A 770 27.44 23.36 13.28
CA ALA A 770 28.75 23.61 13.87
C ALA A 770 28.62 24.45 15.14
N ALA A 771 29.26 24.04 16.24
CA ALA A 771 29.25 24.79 17.50
C ALA A 771 30.32 25.90 17.52
N THR A 772 30.16 26.92 16.69
CA THR A 772 30.99 28.13 16.73
C THR A 772 30.62 29.02 17.92
N PRO A 773 31.54 29.87 18.44
CA PRO A 773 31.24 30.82 19.51
C PRO A 773 29.99 31.66 19.25
N GLU A 774 29.84 32.19 18.03
CA GLU A 774 28.68 33.00 17.61
C GLU A 774 27.37 32.19 17.64
N ALA A 775 27.38 30.97 17.09
CA ALA A 775 26.23 30.08 17.12
C ALA A 775 25.81 29.69 18.54
N LEU A 776 26.78 29.47 19.44
CA LEU A 776 26.51 29.16 20.85
C LEU A 776 25.89 30.36 21.58
N GLU A 777 26.35 31.58 21.31
CA GLU A 777 25.76 32.80 21.87
C GLU A 777 24.34 33.04 21.34
N ALA A 778 24.12 32.85 20.05
CA ALA A 778 22.79 32.95 19.44
C ALA A 778 21.80 31.92 20.01
N ALA A 779 22.26 30.68 20.20
CA ALA A 779 21.45 29.62 20.81
C ALA A 779 21.10 29.92 22.28
N ALA A 780 22.02 30.50 23.05
CA ALA A 780 21.76 30.93 24.43
C ALA A 780 20.66 32.01 24.48
N LYS A 781 20.76 33.04 23.64
CA LYS A 781 19.73 34.09 23.52
C LYS A 781 18.36 33.53 23.12
N LYS A 782 18.31 32.61 22.16
CA LYS A 782 17.07 31.97 21.72
C LYS A 782 16.42 31.17 22.87
N LYS A 783 17.23 30.42 23.64
CA LYS A 783 16.75 29.64 24.77
C LYS A 783 16.14 30.51 25.86
N GLU A 784 16.78 31.64 26.18
CA GLU A 784 16.23 32.63 27.13
C GLU A 784 14.89 33.19 26.64
N ALA A 785 14.77 33.53 25.35
CA ALA A 785 13.52 34.01 24.76
C ALA A 785 12.40 32.94 24.78
N GLU A 786 12.71 31.68 24.50
CA GLU A 786 11.74 30.58 24.57
C GLU A 786 11.25 30.31 25.99
N GLU A 787 12.13 30.41 26.99
CA GLU A 787 11.76 30.28 28.41
C GLU A 787 10.83 31.42 28.82
N GLN A 788 11.14 32.67 28.44
CA GLN A 788 10.26 33.82 28.67
C GLN A 788 8.88 33.63 28.02
N ARG A 789 8.84 33.17 26.76
CA ARG A 789 7.58 32.91 26.04
C ARG A 789 6.74 31.79 26.68
N LYS A 790 7.39 30.75 27.21
CA LYS A 790 6.71 29.68 27.95
C LYS A 790 6.09 30.19 29.25
N GLU A 791 6.75 31.12 29.93
CA GLU A 791 6.19 31.75 31.14
C GLU A 791 4.99 32.64 30.81
N GLU A 792 5.05 33.44 29.73
CA GLU A 792 3.90 34.21 29.23
C GLU A 792 2.72 33.32 28.90
N LEU A 793 2.92 32.24 28.12
CA LEU A 793 1.86 31.30 27.75
C LEU A 793 1.22 30.61 28.97
N LYS A 794 2.01 30.36 30.03
CA LYS A 794 1.46 29.84 31.30
C LYS A 794 0.56 30.85 31.98
N LYS A 795 0.93 32.14 31.99
CA LYS A 795 0.10 33.22 32.52
C LYS A 795 -1.19 33.38 31.71
N GLU A 796 -1.10 33.44 30.38
CA GLU A 796 -2.27 33.53 29.49
C GLU A 796 -3.24 32.36 29.67
N ARG A 797 -2.73 31.13 29.85
CA ARG A 797 -3.56 29.94 30.14
C ARG A 797 -4.23 30.03 31.50
N ALA A 798 -3.51 30.45 32.55
CA ALA A 798 -4.08 30.61 33.88
C ALA A 798 -5.21 31.66 33.89
N GLU A 799 -5.03 32.77 33.17
CA GLU A 799 -6.08 33.79 33.00
C GLU A 799 -7.28 33.27 32.21
N ARG A 800 -7.06 32.49 31.15
CA ARG A 800 -8.13 31.86 30.38
C ARG A 800 -8.94 30.90 31.24
N ASP A 801 -8.28 30.05 32.03
CA ASP A 801 -8.93 29.08 32.90
C ASP A 801 -9.72 29.77 34.03
N ALA A 802 -9.21 30.89 34.55
CA ALA A 802 -9.93 31.72 35.52
C ALA A 802 -11.23 32.28 34.92
N ARG A 803 -11.18 32.82 33.68
CA ARG A 803 -12.38 33.31 32.96
C ARG A 803 -13.41 32.21 32.70
N ILE A 804 -12.97 30.98 32.43
CA ILE A 804 -13.88 29.84 32.23
C ILE A 804 -14.60 29.50 33.55
N ARG A 805 -13.86 29.42 34.67
CA ARG A 805 -14.45 29.13 35.99
C ARG A 805 -15.45 30.19 36.43
N GLU A 806 -15.15 31.46 36.16
CA GLU A 806 -16.07 32.57 36.49
C GLU A 806 -17.38 32.45 35.70
N ARG A 807 -17.32 32.14 34.40
CA ARG A 807 -18.52 31.90 33.56
C ARG A 807 -19.31 30.67 33.99
N GLU A 808 -18.64 29.60 34.41
CA GLU A 808 -19.30 28.40 34.92
C GLU A 808 -20.00 28.68 36.25
N ALA A 809 -19.38 29.46 37.14
CA ALA A 809 -20.00 29.87 38.41
C ALA A 809 -21.23 30.77 38.18
N GLN A 810 -21.18 31.69 37.22
CA GLN A 810 -22.33 32.52 36.82
C GLN A 810 -23.48 31.66 36.29
N ARG A 811 -23.21 30.71 35.39
CA ARG A 811 -24.23 29.78 34.87
C ARG A 811 -24.84 28.89 35.95
N ALA A 812 -24.02 28.46 36.92
CA ALA A 812 -24.50 27.64 38.04
C ALA A 812 -25.42 28.46 38.96
N ALA A 813 -25.11 29.74 39.19
CA ALA A 813 -25.95 30.65 39.96
C ALA A 813 -27.29 30.93 39.25
N GLU A 814 -27.26 31.21 37.93
CA GLU A 814 -28.46 31.41 37.12
C GLU A 814 -29.36 30.15 37.08
N ALA A 815 -28.75 28.96 37.01
CA ALA A 815 -29.49 27.69 37.06
C ALA A 815 -30.13 27.43 38.44
N ALA A 816 -29.45 27.77 39.53
CA ALA A 816 -30.00 27.66 40.87
C ALA A 816 -31.17 28.63 41.11
N GLU A 817 -31.10 29.84 40.53
CA GLU A 817 -32.18 30.82 40.59
C GLU A 817 -33.41 30.35 39.81
N ARG A 818 -33.23 29.74 38.62
CA ARG A 818 -34.34 29.11 37.87
C ARG A 818 -34.99 27.95 38.63
N ALA A 819 -34.21 27.09 39.26
CA ALA A 819 -34.74 25.97 40.04
C ALA A 819 -35.60 26.44 41.24
N SER A 820 -35.27 27.59 41.84
CA SER A 820 -36.07 28.17 42.92
C SER A 820 -37.40 28.78 42.47
N GLN A 821 -37.56 29.08 41.17
CA GLN A 821 -38.81 29.62 40.60
C GLN A 821 -39.79 28.52 40.14
N GLU A 822 -39.32 27.28 39.94
CA GLU A 822 -40.15 26.13 39.54
C GLU A 822 -40.81 25.40 40.74
N GLU A 823 -40.34 25.59 41.98
CA GLU A 823 -40.96 24.99 43.18
C GLU A 823 -42.23 25.71 43.67
N ASP A 824 -42.59 26.88 43.12
CA ASP A 824 -43.75 27.68 43.54
C ASP A 824 -45.01 27.48 42.65
N THR A 825 -44.99 26.55 41.69
CA THR A 825 -46.14 26.29 40.80
C THR A 825 -46.41 24.80 40.58
N GLU A 826 -46.94 24.13 41.59
CA GLU A 826 -47.74 22.90 41.40
C GLU A 826 -49.09 23.07 42.11
N ASP A 827 -50.07 23.61 41.38
CA ASP A 827 -51.48 23.25 41.56
C ASP A 827 -52.24 23.60 40.28
N LEU A 828 -53.07 22.64 39.84
CA LEU A 828 -54.11 22.68 38.80
C LEU A 828 -53.79 22.03 37.44
N ASP A 829 -54.37 20.83 37.33
CA ASP A 829 -54.69 20.02 36.15
C ASP A 829 -55.17 20.82 34.92
N PHE A 830 -54.91 20.33 33.70
CA PHE A 830 -55.93 19.97 32.69
C PHE A 830 -55.30 19.60 31.31
N GLU A 831 -55.70 18.40 30.86
CA GLU A 831 -55.98 17.85 29.51
C GLU A 831 -55.35 18.41 28.21
N ASP A 832 -54.92 17.43 27.40
CA ASP A 832 -54.98 17.27 25.93
C ASP A 832 -54.18 18.15 24.96
N ASP A 833 -53.28 17.43 24.24
CA ASP A 833 -52.95 17.47 22.81
C ASP A 833 -53.10 18.78 22.01
N GLU A 834 -51.97 19.28 21.48
CA GLU A 834 -51.77 19.45 20.02
C GLU A 834 -50.32 19.88 19.68
N GLU A 835 -49.78 19.28 18.61
CA GLU A 835 -48.50 19.57 17.95
C GLU A 835 -48.33 21.06 17.59
N VAL A 836 -47.14 21.65 17.78
CA VAL A 836 -46.51 22.54 16.76
C VAL A 836 -44.97 22.50 16.83
N ASP A 837 -44.42 22.27 15.65
CA ASP A 837 -43.05 22.37 15.14
C ASP A 837 -42.06 23.35 15.79
N VAL A 838 -40.80 22.92 15.90
CA VAL A 838 -39.64 23.82 15.90
C VAL A 838 -38.89 23.62 14.58
N ASP A 839 -39.20 24.51 13.64
CA ASP A 839 -38.38 24.76 12.46
C ASP A 839 -37.49 25.98 12.72
N SER A 840 -36.21 25.83 12.37
CA SER A 840 -35.21 26.83 11.95
C SER A 840 -35.27 28.28 12.49
N GLN A 841 -34.11 28.83 12.89
CA GLN A 841 -33.46 29.87 12.08
C GLN A 841 -32.06 30.29 12.58
N GLU A 842 -31.27 30.62 11.56
CA GLU A 842 -29.94 31.22 11.52
C GLU A 842 -29.92 32.68 12.01
N ALA A 843 -28.74 33.19 12.36
CA ALA A 843 -28.19 34.53 12.05
C ALA A 843 -26.85 34.68 12.81
N GLU A 844 -25.70 34.99 12.19
CA GLU A 844 -25.25 36.34 11.77
C GLU A 844 -25.45 37.38 12.90
N GLY A 845 -24.52 38.23 13.33
CA GLY A 845 -23.26 38.78 12.84
C GLY A 845 -23.01 40.09 13.63
N ASP A 846 -21.83 40.68 13.44
CA ASP A 846 -21.43 42.08 13.74
C ASP A 846 -21.02 42.53 15.17
N ASP A 847 -19.70 42.77 15.30
CA ASP A 847 -18.94 44.01 15.64
C ASP A 847 -19.58 45.15 16.48
N PRO A 848 -18.79 46.03 17.15
CA PRO A 848 -17.43 46.51 16.80
C PRO A 848 -16.29 46.27 17.81
#